data_AF-A0A3M1KUW8-F1
#
_entry.id   AF-A0A3M1KUW8-F1
#
_cell.length_a   1.000
_cell.length_b   1.000
_cell.length_c   1.000
_cell.angle_alpha   90.00
_cell.angle_beta   90.00
_cell.angle_gamma   90.00
#
_symmetry.space_group_name_H-M   'P 1'
#
loop_
_entity.id
_entity.type
_entity.pdbx_description
1 polymer ?
#
loop_
_entity_poly.entity_id
_entity_poly.type
_entity_poly.pdbx_seq_one_letter_code
_entity_poly.pdbx_strand_id
1 'polypeptide(L)'
;TIETATFANSQENKPTAFWYIPKPFLTCLNCGILYDKKPSEYTKLARLSSEGRSTSTTLLCISSVTRLKETPAIPSEAAKILSFTDNRQDASLQAGHFNDFVQTSFLRASLNGALQAKEKLTHKDLAAMVVQQMGLSQSDYAQQPAEFGIGKKRNEEAFEQLIEYRLYEDLRRGWRIVQPNLEQCGLLEIEYDDLENICRNHTIWQKYPHQILLGATASEKYKAFKTFLDYLRKQLAIDAELLQPEHLDKLKRNVAQALNDKWKFDYEERLHEARWATLETGKNQGNSKVKLTSRSTIGRFLKSDRAWTNLTTPLTESEYQNLINSIINTLRDGGYLKQNKKGEIQLKINSIIWKTSHRERLAVDILSSKRLQGKEDPGRKANQFFQSFYSSNAQNIRAMEGREHTGQVNYENRQEREERFRQGKLSTLFCSPTMELGIDISDLSVVHLRNVPPNPANYAQRSGRAGRGGQNALVVTYAAAGSPHDQYFYERQQQMVAGVVVPPRLELANQDLVKSHVYSLWLSYTGVNLGNSMNEILDLEQDYPYPLKNDIKAQLKLNEKTLQQCFDDLDKILNDSFCQTDLQKVSWYSQEWLKQTLSHAFHAFDRACDRWRSLYYDADNQLIKARENIDRHSRGNSTQEERREAEALEKEAKRQKDLLVGQSQGNNNSQFDFYPYRYFASEGFLPGFNFPRLPIRAYIRAGEQGEFISRPRTIAIRELAPTNVLYYEGNKYQINKTRIPVKGVVYNRVAICHHCGYFHDGEDFIRNTCANCGQKLAQDDQGNSAKLTQVLEMDNAIARKTNRITCDEEERLKYGYDLITHFQYAPEKQQTAKVIAEDGTELLRLSYGETAEILRINRGLTKSKETGFKLDTTSGDWVSKDNYQPQGEVDTSVHLMVKDTSNILIIEPLAFPEQEKDESQEASSWACAVRTESFVITLQYALERAIQAQYKLENNELSSERIGQEKYILFWESAEGGAGVLSQILEDSTSMQKIAQAALDICHFITPKESCAQACYQCLLSYSNQLDHPNLNRYLIKEFLAQLNYSRVALEQDKPSRLEHYQRLLAQTDPNSEFERIVLKAIYEQGIKLPDSAQELIPEANCKPDFLYKKDRIAIFCDGSVHDSPEQQKRDRIKRENLEWNYGYQVFEFNYKQDWRSKILDLLSQVQYT
;
A
#
# COMPACT_ATOMS: atom_id res chain seq x y z
N THR A 1 2.18 42.61 -8.43
CA THR A 1 1.30 43.78 -8.25
C THR A 1 0.49 43.52 -7.00
N ILE A 2 0.44 44.48 -6.07
CA ILE A 2 -0.44 44.40 -4.90
C ILE A 2 -1.67 45.23 -5.27
N GLU A 3 -2.84 44.62 -5.22
CA GLU A 3 -4.09 45.23 -5.69
C GLU A 3 -5.02 45.47 -4.49
N THR A 4 -5.86 46.49 -4.59
CA THR A 4 -6.95 46.71 -3.62
C THR A 4 -8.18 45.95 -4.09
N ALA A 5 -8.77 45.13 -3.22
CA ALA A 5 -9.97 44.37 -3.53
C ALA A 5 -11.02 44.49 -2.40
N THR A 6 -12.27 44.21 -2.76
CA THR A 6 -13.42 44.22 -1.84
C THR A 6 -14.12 42.87 -1.91
N PHE A 7 -14.54 42.35 -0.75
CA PHE A 7 -15.15 41.02 -0.60
C PHE A 7 -16.39 41.23 0.24
N ALA A 8 -17.52 40.83 -0.31
CA ALA A 8 -18.78 40.78 0.40
C ALA A 8 -18.90 39.38 1.01
N ASN A 9 -18.73 39.28 2.32
CA ASN A 9 -19.01 38.05 3.04
C ASN A 9 -20.53 37.85 3.06
N SER A 10 -21.03 36.67 2.68
CA SER A 10 -22.46 36.37 2.57
C SER A 10 -23.23 36.53 3.88
N GLN A 11 -22.51 36.55 5.02
CA GLN A 11 -23.09 36.71 6.36
C GLN A 11 -23.11 38.15 6.89
N GLU A 12 -22.28 39.08 6.38
CA GLU A 12 -22.13 40.41 7.01
C GLU A 12 -22.51 41.61 6.11
N ASN A 13 -22.77 41.41 4.82
CA ASN A 13 -23.29 42.44 3.87
C ASN A 13 -22.53 43.79 3.83
N LYS A 14 -21.36 43.91 4.47
CA LYS A 14 -20.47 45.07 4.41
C LYS A 14 -19.20 44.71 3.63
N PRO A 15 -18.86 45.46 2.57
CA PRO A 15 -17.63 45.24 1.83
C PRO A 15 -16.44 45.60 2.72
N THR A 16 -15.58 44.62 2.99
CA THR A 16 -14.31 44.86 3.70
C THR A 16 -13.21 45.07 2.66
N ALA A 17 -12.47 46.17 2.75
CA ALA A 17 -11.33 46.45 1.88
C ALA A 17 -10.09 45.67 2.33
N PHE A 18 -9.39 45.04 1.40
CA PHE A 18 -8.15 44.30 1.65
C PHE A 18 -7.13 44.48 0.53
N TRP A 19 -5.90 44.10 0.85
CA TRP A 19 -4.81 44.00 -0.09
C TRP A 19 -4.74 42.58 -0.67
N TYR A 20 -4.89 42.45 -1.98
CA TYR A 20 -4.68 41.21 -2.71
C TYR A 20 -3.21 41.09 -3.13
N ILE A 21 -2.58 39.98 -2.76
CA ILE A 21 -1.20 39.66 -3.10
C ILE A 21 -1.21 38.33 -3.87
N PRO A 22 -0.97 38.34 -5.19
CA PRO A 22 -0.97 37.11 -5.99
C PRO A 22 0.21 36.21 -5.62
N LYS A 23 0.03 34.89 -5.79
CA LYS A 23 1.11 33.90 -5.61
C LYS A 23 2.24 34.18 -6.62
N PRO A 24 3.53 34.16 -6.22
CA PRO A 24 4.06 33.82 -4.90
C PRO A 24 3.99 34.97 -3.87
N PHE A 25 3.70 34.64 -2.61
CA PHE A 25 3.77 35.57 -1.48
C PHE A 25 5.24 35.90 -1.19
N LEU A 26 5.63 37.14 -1.45
CA LEU A 26 7.01 37.61 -1.27
C LEU A 26 7.16 38.63 -0.15
N THR A 27 6.07 39.32 0.22
CA THR A 27 6.13 40.44 1.15
C THR A 27 4.91 40.40 2.07
N CYS A 28 5.14 40.39 3.38
CA CYS A 28 4.07 40.58 4.35
C CYS A 28 3.94 42.07 4.67
N LEU A 29 2.82 42.69 4.30
CA LEU A 29 2.56 44.11 4.57
C LEU A 29 2.39 44.41 6.06
N ASN A 30 1.96 43.42 6.86
CA ASN A 30 1.82 43.56 8.31
C ASN A 30 3.19 43.66 9.00
N CYS A 31 3.98 42.56 8.98
CA CYS A 31 5.27 42.49 9.69
C CYS A 31 6.47 43.01 8.88
N GLY A 32 6.29 43.35 7.60
CA GLY A 32 7.34 43.89 6.73
C GLY A 32 8.38 42.87 6.28
N ILE A 33 8.21 41.57 6.56
CA ILE A 33 9.14 40.51 6.15
C ILE A 33 9.09 40.30 4.63
N LEU A 34 10.29 40.15 4.06
CA LEU A 34 10.53 39.81 2.65
C LEU A 34 11.03 38.37 2.56
N TYR A 35 10.30 37.55 1.81
CA TYR A 35 10.65 36.17 1.49
C TYR A 35 11.31 36.10 0.11
N ASP A 36 12.23 35.16 -0.08
CA ASP A 36 12.66 34.77 -1.42
C ASP A 36 11.72 33.70 -2.02
N LYS A 37 11.94 33.35 -3.29
CA LYS A 37 11.16 32.31 -3.98
C LYS A 37 11.52 30.88 -3.56
N LYS A 38 12.49 30.70 -2.65
CA LYS A 38 13.01 29.40 -2.23
C LYS A 38 12.11 28.64 -1.25
N PRO A 39 11.67 29.23 -0.12
CA PRO A 39 10.72 28.57 0.78
C PRO A 39 9.38 28.41 0.09
N SER A 40 8.69 27.30 0.38
CA SER A 40 7.33 27.08 -0.10
C SER A 40 6.38 28.12 0.52
N GLU A 41 5.27 28.39 -0.16
CA GLU A 41 4.26 29.35 0.32
C GLU A 41 3.76 29.01 1.73
N TYR A 42 3.62 27.71 2.04
CA TYR A 42 3.25 27.20 3.35
C TYR A 42 4.21 27.65 4.47
N THR A 43 5.52 27.65 4.20
CA THR A 43 6.53 28.13 5.17
C THR A 43 6.42 29.64 5.43
N LYS A 44 5.87 30.40 4.47
CA LYS A 44 5.72 31.86 4.57
C LYS A 44 4.43 32.26 5.27
N LEU A 45 3.34 31.53 4.99
CA LEU A 45 2.00 31.76 5.50
C LEU A 45 1.43 30.44 6.03
N ALA A 46 1.44 30.28 7.35
CA ALA A 46 0.71 29.22 8.04
C ALA A 46 -0.69 29.74 8.43
N ARG A 47 -1.72 28.90 8.28
CA ARG A 47 -3.10 29.15 8.71
C ARG A 47 -3.34 28.55 10.10
N LEU A 48 -4.40 28.96 10.81
CA LEU A 48 -4.97 28.10 11.86
C LEU A 48 -5.33 26.75 11.21
N SER A 49 -5.05 25.63 11.87
CA SER A 49 -5.18 24.27 11.31
C SER A 49 -4.09 23.85 10.32
N SER A 50 -2.91 24.50 10.38
CA SER A 50 -1.69 24.05 9.70
C SER A 50 -0.82 23.15 10.59
N GLU A 51 -1.30 22.74 11.76
CA GLU A 51 -0.66 21.70 12.55
C GLU A 51 -0.75 20.35 11.82
N GLY A 52 0.34 19.58 11.86
CA GLY A 52 0.34 18.26 11.28
C GLY A 52 -0.44 17.27 12.16
N ARG A 53 -0.99 16.24 11.50
CA ARG A 53 -1.87 15.25 12.14
C ARG A 53 -1.15 14.48 13.25
N SER A 54 0.14 14.19 13.08
CA SER A 54 0.91 13.38 14.02
C SER A 54 1.32 14.16 15.28
N THR A 55 1.71 15.42 15.14
CA THR A 55 1.94 16.30 16.29
C THR A 55 0.64 16.57 17.06
N SER A 56 -0.46 16.87 16.37
CA SER A 56 -1.75 17.11 17.02
C SER A 56 -2.21 15.90 17.83
N THR A 57 -2.16 14.72 17.23
CA THR A 57 -2.47 13.45 17.91
C THR A 57 -1.56 13.23 19.13
N THR A 58 -0.26 13.47 18.99
CA THR A 58 0.71 13.29 20.08
C THR A 58 0.40 14.22 21.25
N LEU A 59 0.20 15.51 20.99
CA LEU A 59 -0.10 16.51 22.01
C LEU A 59 -1.45 16.24 22.70
N LEU A 60 -2.48 15.86 21.95
CA LEU A 60 -3.79 15.49 22.51
C LEU A 60 -3.67 14.26 23.41
N CYS A 61 -2.94 13.22 22.99
CA CYS A 61 -2.69 12.04 23.82
C CYS A 61 -1.89 12.37 25.07
N ILE A 62 -0.76 13.09 24.95
CA ILE A 62 0.08 13.49 26.08
C ILE A 62 -0.73 14.35 27.07
N SER A 63 -1.45 15.36 26.58
CA SER A 63 -2.23 16.26 27.43
C SER A 63 -3.35 15.50 28.14
N SER A 64 -4.04 14.59 27.44
CA SER A 64 -5.12 13.79 28.03
C SER A 64 -4.58 12.91 29.14
N VAL A 65 -3.54 12.11 28.86
CA VAL A 65 -2.92 11.22 29.87
C VAL A 65 -2.35 12.01 31.03
N THR A 66 -1.69 13.15 30.79
CA THR A 66 -1.14 14.00 31.85
C THR A 66 -2.26 14.48 32.78
N ARG A 67 -3.37 14.98 32.22
CA ARG A 67 -4.53 15.42 33.01
C ARG A 67 -5.20 14.28 33.77
N LEU A 68 -5.30 13.09 33.18
CA LEU A 68 -5.83 11.91 33.87
C LEU A 68 -4.95 11.55 35.08
N LYS A 69 -3.62 11.56 34.92
CA LYS A 69 -2.66 11.28 36.02
C LYS A 69 -2.68 12.35 37.11
N GLU A 70 -2.95 13.61 36.77
CA GLU A 70 -3.10 14.72 37.71
C GLU A 70 -4.43 14.68 38.49
N THR A 71 -5.41 13.89 38.03
CA THR A 71 -6.76 13.86 38.62
C THR A 71 -6.86 12.77 39.69
N PRO A 72 -7.00 13.10 40.98
CA PRO A 72 -6.97 12.10 42.08
C PRO A 72 -8.11 11.08 42.04
N ALA A 73 -9.24 11.43 41.41
CA ALA A 73 -10.41 10.56 41.29
C ALA A 73 -10.22 9.42 40.26
N ILE A 74 -9.17 9.47 39.45
CA ILE A 74 -8.92 8.50 38.39
C ILE A 74 -7.76 7.59 38.84
N PRO A 75 -7.97 6.27 38.94
CA PRO A 75 -6.90 5.34 39.26
C PRO A 75 -5.76 5.44 38.24
N SER A 76 -4.52 5.20 38.67
CA SER A 76 -3.35 5.23 37.78
C SER A 76 -3.48 4.25 36.59
N GLU A 77 -4.18 3.13 36.79
CA GLU A 77 -4.45 2.12 35.78
C GLU A 77 -5.45 2.60 34.70
N ALA A 78 -6.30 3.58 35.02
CA ALA A 78 -7.27 4.20 34.11
C ALA A 78 -6.69 5.44 33.39
N ALA A 79 -5.51 5.92 33.81
CA ALA A 79 -4.83 7.07 33.22
C ALA A 79 -4.08 6.71 31.92
N LYS A 80 -4.85 6.22 30.93
CA LYS A 80 -4.41 5.72 29.64
C LYS A 80 -5.35 6.16 28.53
N ILE A 81 -4.88 6.17 27.29
CA ILE A 81 -5.68 6.57 26.12
C ILE A 81 -5.53 5.57 24.97
N LEU A 82 -6.66 5.25 24.35
CA LEU A 82 -6.71 4.43 23.13
C LEU A 82 -6.93 5.34 21.93
N SER A 83 -6.04 5.28 20.95
CA SER A 83 -6.09 6.12 19.75
C SER A 83 -6.29 5.27 18.50
N PHE A 84 -7.45 5.39 17.85
CA PHE A 84 -7.76 4.68 16.60
C PHE A 84 -7.25 5.41 15.36
N THR A 85 -6.86 4.62 14.36
CA THR A 85 -6.53 5.06 12.99
C THR A 85 -6.98 4.00 12.00
N ASP A 86 -7.44 4.42 10.82
CA ASP A 86 -7.90 3.50 9.76
C ASP A 86 -6.75 2.80 9.01
N ASN A 87 -5.51 3.20 9.26
CA ASN A 87 -4.35 2.64 8.59
C ASN A 87 -3.32 2.10 9.60
N ARG A 88 -2.94 0.83 9.44
CA ARG A 88 -1.92 0.16 10.27
C ARG A 88 -0.55 0.83 10.23
N GLN A 89 -0.13 1.35 9.08
CA GLN A 89 1.16 2.04 8.95
C GLN A 89 1.13 3.38 9.68
N ASP A 90 -0.02 4.07 9.67
CA ASP A 90 -0.21 5.31 10.43
C ASP A 90 -0.16 5.05 11.95
N ALA A 91 -0.63 3.89 12.44
CA ALA A 91 -0.49 3.51 13.85
C ALA A 91 0.98 3.35 14.26
N SER A 92 1.78 2.65 13.44
CA SER A 92 3.22 2.54 13.66
C SER A 92 3.92 3.90 13.58
N LEU A 93 3.59 4.73 12.56
CA LEU A 93 4.12 6.09 12.45
C LEU A 93 3.84 6.89 13.73
N GLN A 94 2.59 6.87 14.18
CA GLN A 94 2.17 7.61 15.35
C GLN A 94 2.86 7.13 16.63
N ALA A 95 3.08 5.83 16.79
CA ALA A 95 3.82 5.27 17.92
C ALA A 95 5.28 5.75 17.94
N GLY A 96 5.98 5.68 16.80
CA GLY A 96 7.36 6.18 16.68
C GLY A 96 7.45 7.69 16.91
N HIS A 97 6.55 8.46 16.29
CA HIS A 97 6.45 9.91 16.47
C HIS A 97 6.20 10.28 17.94
N PHE A 98 5.26 9.62 18.62
CA PHE A 98 4.95 9.85 20.03
C PHE A 98 6.18 9.62 20.91
N ASN A 99 6.88 8.50 20.73
CA ASN A 99 8.05 8.15 21.54
C ASN A 99 9.22 9.12 21.31
N ASP A 100 9.52 9.48 20.05
CA ASP A 100 10.56 10.46 19.73
C ASP A 100 10.22 11.86 20.28
N PHE A 101 8.94 12.27 20.21
CA PHE A 101 8.47 13.52 20.78
C PHE A 101 8.65 13.54 22.31
N VAL A 102 8.25 12.47 23.01
CA VAL A 102 8.42 12.35 24.46
C VAL A 102 9.90 12.39 24.84
N GLN A 103 10.76 11.61 24.17
CA GLN A 103 12.20 11.59 24.45
C GLN A 103 12.85 12.96 24.24
N THR A 104 12.57 13.62 23.10
CA THR A 104 13.14 14.94 22.79
C THR A 104 12.63 16.01 23.76
N SER A 105 11.36 15.94 24.15
CA SER A 105 10.77 16.86 25.12
C SER A 105 11.37 16.68 26.51
N PHE A 106 11.58 15.43 26.93
CA PHE A 106 12.21 15.09 28.19
C PHE A 106 13.67 15.57 28.26
N LEU A 107 14.43 15.39 27.17
CA LEU A 107 15.80 15.91 27.05
C LEU A 107 15.84 17.44 27.21
N ARG A 108 15.01 18.17 26.45
CA ARG A 108 14.98 19.64 26.47
C ARG A 108 14.55 20.19 27.81
N ALA A 109 13.57 19.58 28.45
CA ALA A 109 13.16 20.03 29.77
C ALA A 109 14.18 19.70 30.86
N SER A 110 14.90 18.59 30.75
CA SER A 110 16.01 18.28 31.65
C SER A 110 17.16 19.28 31.47
N LEU A 111 17.43 19.71 30.23
CA LEU A 111 18.33 20.83 29.96
C LEU A 111 17.83 22.14 30.58
N ASN A 112 16.54 22.45 30.46
CA ASN A 112 15.96 23.63 31.10
C ASN A 112 16.09 23.58 32.63
N GLY A 113 15.83 22.44 33.26
CA GLY A 113 16.05 22.23 34.69
C GLY A 113 17.51 22.40 35.10
N ALA A 114 18.45 21.89 34.31
CA ALA A 114 19.89 22.06 34.56
C ALA A 114 20.32 23.54 34.46
N LEU A 115 19.76 24.27 33.49
CA LEU A 115 19.99 25.70 33.32
C LEU A 115 19.37 26.52 34.46
N GLN A 116 18.19 26.14 34.96
CA GLN A 116 17.57 26.78 36.12
C GLN A 116 18.38 26.55 37.40
N ALA A 117 19.01 25.38 37.54
CA ALA A 117 19.82 25.04 38.72
C ALA A 117 21.18 25.75 38.76
N LYS A 118 21.85 25.93 37.60
CA LYS A 118 23.23 26.47 37.53
C LYS A 118 23.36 27.85 36.88
N GLU A 119 22.30 28.36 36.27
CA GLU A 119 22.23 29.58 35.43
C GLU A 119 23.09 29.57 34.16
N LYS A 120 24.33 29.05 34.24
CA LYS A 120 25.28 28.91 33.15
C LYS A 120 25.91 27.52 33.16
N LEU A 121 25.86 26.85 32.01
CA LEU A 121 26.51 25.57 31.77
C LEU A 121 27.60 25.74 30.71
N THR A 122 28.72 25.06 30.89
CA THR A 122 29.79 24.96 29.91
C THR A 122 29.89 23.52 29.40
N HIS A 123 30.69 23.29 28.36
CA HIS A 123 30.97 21.94 27.86
C HIS A 123 31.40 20.95 28.96
N LYS A 124 32.11 21.40 30.00
CA LYS A 124 32.64 20.53 31.07
C LYS A 124 31.57 19.87 31.95
N ASP A 125 30.44 20.52 32.09
CA ASP A 125 29.40 20.18 33.07
C ASP A 125 28.02 20.00 32.44
N LEU A 126 27.85 20.34 31.16
CA LEU A 126 26.59 20.28 30.43
C LEU A 126 25.93 18.89 30.51
N ALA A 127 26.62 17.83 30.07
CA ALA A 127 26.04 16.48 30.00
C ALA A 127 25.74 15.91 31.39
N ALA A 128 26.73 15.94 32.29
CA ALA A 128 26.58 15.49 33.68
C ALA A 128 25.40 16.16 34.41
N MET A 129 25.25 17.48 34.31
CA MET A 129 24.14 18.21 34.95
C MET A 129 22.79 17.85 34.34
N VAL A 130 22.72 17.66 33.01
CA VAL A 130 21.48 17.23 32.36
C VAL A 130 21.11 15.81 32.78
N VAL A 131 22.05 14.87 32.78
CA VAL A 131 21.82 13.49 33.25
C VAL A 131 21.36 13.46 34.71
N GLN A 132 21.96 14.30 35.56
CA GLN A 132 21.53 14.45 36.96
C GLN A 132 20.06 14.93 37.06
N GLN A 133 19.66 15.91 36.25
CA GLN A 133 18.29 16.44 36.22
C GLN A 133 17.29 15.48 35.59
N MET A 134 17.73 14.59 34.69
CA MET A 134 16.89 13.51 34.15
C MET A 134 16.47 12.53 35.26
N GLY A 135 17.28 12.35 36.30
CA GLY A 135 16.92 11.55 37.48
C GLY A 135 16.59 10.08 37.15
N LEU A 136 17.24 9.52 36.12
CA LEU A 136 17.04 8.14 35.68
C LEU A 136 17.97 7.18 36.42
N SER A 137 17.45 6.00 36.72
CA SER A 137 18.20 4.87 37.27
C SER A 137 18.78 4.00 36.14
N GLN A 138 19.75 3.12 36.45
CA GLN A 138 20.28 2.20 35.44
C GLN A 138 19.20 1.30 34.82
N SER A 139 18.15 0.94 35.57
CA SER A 139 17.03 0.15 35.02
C SER A 139 16.26 0.86 33.90
N ASP A 140 16.34 2.19 33.82
CA ASP A 140 15.62 2.96 32.79
C ASP A 140 16.35 2.98 31.44
N TYR A 141 17.69 2.82 31.44
CA TYR A 141 18.51 3.01 30.24
C TYR A 141 19.52 1.90 29.94
N ALA A 142 19.97 1.13 30.93
CA ALA A 142 20.99 0.10 30.72
C ALA A 142 20.36 -1.20 30.21
N GLN A 143 21.07 -1.91 29.34
CA GLN A 143 20.67 -3.25 28.90
C GLN A 143 20.78 -4.27 30.04
N GLN A 144 21.85 -4.17 30.83
CA GLN A 144 22.09 -4.96 32.02
C GLN A 144 22.46 -3.98 33.16
N PRO A 145 21.51 -3.65 34.04
CA PRO A 145 21.78 -2.76 35.17
C PRO A 145 22.86 -3.33 36.09
N ALA A 146 23.78 -2.49 36.54
CA ALA A 146 24.85 -2.86 37.45
C ALA A 146 24.88 -1.92 38.66
N GLU A 147 25.00 -2.48 39.87
CA GLU A 147 24.97 -1.70 41.11
C GLU A 147 26.35 -1.11 41.49
N PHE A 148 27.44 -1.78 41.10
CA PHE A 148 28.82 -1.37 41.40
C PHE A 148 29.84 -1.86 40.36
N GLY A 149 31.08 -1.36 40.43
CA GLY A 149 32.19 -1.80 39.59
C GLY A 149 32.19 -1.24 38.16
N ILE A 150 32.91 -1.92 37.26
CA ILE A 150 33.17 -1.47 35.88
C ILE A 150 31.88 -1.41 35.06
N GLY A 151 30.95 -2.35 35.26
CA GLY A 151 29.67 -2.36 34.55
C GLY A 151 28.83 -1.11 34.81
N LYS A 152 28.75 -0.69 36.08
CA LYS A 152 28.04 0.54 36.48
C LYS A 152 28.60 1.76 35.76
N LYS A 153 29.92 1.93 35.85
CA LYS A 153 30.62 3.07 35.27
C LYS A 153 30.50 3.11 33.75
N ARG A 154 30.63 1.95 33.08
CA ARG A 154 30.46 1.82 31.63
C ARG A 154 29.07 2.26 31.17
N ASN A 155 28.02 1.84 31.90
CA ASN A 155 26.65 2.20 31.56
C ASN A 155 26.40 3.70 31.72
N GLU A 156 26.88 4.29 32.82
CA GLU A 156 26.78 5.74 33.08
C GLU A 156 27.55 6.56 32.04
N GLU A 157 28.80 6.20 31.75
CA GLU A 157 29.63 6.89 30.74
C GLU A 157 29.01 6.81 29.33
N ALA A 158 28.49 5.65 28.93
CA ALA A 158 27.82 5.50 27.64
C ALA A 158 26.54 6.32 27.54
N PHE A 159 25.77 6.39 28.63
CA PHE A 159 24.56 7.20 28.70
C PHE A 159 24.87 8.70 28.65
N GLU A 160 25.87 9.16 29.40
CA GLU A 160 26.29 10.56 29.39
C GLU A 160 26.79 11.00 28.00
N GLN A 161 27.59 10.18 27.32
CA GLN A 161 28.04 10.45 25.95
C GLN A 161 26.89 10.51 24.94
N LEU A 162 25.86 9.66 25.10
CA LEU A 162 24.65 9.71 24.27
C LEU A 162 23.93 11.06 24.47
N ILE A 163 23.71 11.47 25.72
CA ILE A 163 23.03 12.73 26.04
C ILE A 163 23.84 13.91 25.53
N GLU A 164 25.15 13.92 25.72
CA GLU A 164 26.05 14.95 25.21
C GLU A 164 25.93 15.10 23.68
N TYR A 165 25.96 13.97 22.94
CA TYR A 165 25.76 13.97 21.50
C TYR A 165 24.41 14.57 21.10
N ARG A 166 23.31 14.15 21.74
CA ARG A 166 21.95 14.64 21.42
C ARG A 166 21.78 16.13 21.75
N LEU A 167 22.43 16.64 22.79
CA LEU A 167 22.46 18.07 23.11
C LEU A 167 23.17 18.88 22.02
N TYR A 168 24.27 18.38 21.47
CA TYR A 168 24.94 19.04 20.34
C TYR A 168 24.13 19.00 19.06
N GLU A 169 23.45 17.88 18.79
CA GLU A 169 22.53 17.74 17.68
C GLU A 169 21.39 18.78 17.76
N ASP A 170 20.87 19.08 18.95
CA ASP A 170 19.78 20.06 19.16
C ASP A 170 20.18 21.52 18.90
N LEU A 171 21.50 21.84 18.83
CA LEU A 171 22.01 23.17 18.47
C LEU A 171 21.82 23.53 17.00
N ARG A 172 21.55 22.53 16.14
CA ARG A 172 21.43 22.73 14.70
C ARG A 172 20.29 23.69 14.36
N ARG A 173 20.46 24.44 13.28
CA ARG A 173 19.35 25.20 12.68
C ARG A 173 18.27 24.25 12.16
N GLY A 174 17.09 24.29 12.78
CA GLY A 174 15.87 23.67 12.27
C GLY A 174 14.71 24.66 12.39
N TRP A 175 13.93 24.83 11.32
CA TRP A 175 12.63 25.50 11.44
C TRP A 175 11.65 24.48 12.04
N ARG A 176 11.61 24.39 13.37
CA ARG A 176 10.73 23.48 14.11
C ARG A 176 9.51 24.26 14.61
N ILE A 177 8.45 24.35 13.80
CA ILE A 177 7.20 25.01 14.21
C ILE A 177 6.49 24.19 15.29
N VAL A 178 6.46 22.87 15.07
CA VAL A 178 5.68 21.89 15.83
C VAL A 178 6.40 21.39 17.08
N GLN A 179 7.71 21.56 17.20
CA GLN A 179 8.47 21.28 18.42
C GLN A 179 9.72 22.18 18.53
N PRO A 180 9.55 23.47 18.87
CA PRO A 180 10.67 24.42 18.98
C PRO A 180 11.69 24.01 20.04
N ASN A 181 12.98 24.28 19.81
CA ASN A 181 14.03 24.08 20.82
C ASN A 181 13.99 25.17 21.90
N LEU A 182 14.83 25.05 22.94
CA LEU A 182 14.83 26.02 24.04
C LEU A 182 15.22 27.44 23.60
N GLU A 183 16.12 27.61 22.63
CA GLU A 183 16.48 28.92 22.05
C GLU A 183 15.24 29.56 21.38
N GLN A 184 14.45 28.76 20.66
CA GLN A 184 13.20 29.17 20.01
C GLN A 184 12.02 29.33 20.98
N CYS A 185 12.14 28.85 22.20
CA CYS A 185 11.20 29.10 23.27
C CYS A 185 11.64 30.26 24.17
N GLY A 186 12.82 30.86 23.95
CA GLY A 186 13.35 31.89 24.83
C GLY A 186 13.67 31.39 26.24
N LEU A 187 13.94 30.09 26.37
CA LEU A 187 14.37 29.41 27.60
C LEU A 187 15.90 29.24 27.66
N LEU A 188 16.58 29.33 26.52
CA LEU A 188 18.04 29.21 26.39
C LEU A 188 18.61 30.36 25.57
N GLU A 189 19.69 30.96 26.06
CA GLU A 189 20.55 31.86 25.32
C GLU A 189 21.95 31.26 25.17
N ILE A 190 22.51 31.36 23.97
CA ILE A 190 23.90 30.96 23.70
C ILE A 190 24.79 32.20 23.72
N GLU A 191 25.77 32.17 24.61
CA GLU A 191 26.87 33.11 24.72
C GLU A 191 28.20 32.42 24.37
N TYR A 192 29.23 33.22 24.11
CA TYR A 192 30.58 32.74 23.86
C TYR A 192 31.50 33.32 24.91
N ASP A 193 32.31 32.47 25.52
CA ASP A 193 33.16 32.82 26.66
C ASP A 193 34.06 34.01 26.33
N ASP A 194 34.06 35.06 27.16
CA ASP A 194 34.85 36.28 27.04
C ASP A 194 34.74 37.10 25.71
N LEU A 195 33.75 36.83 24.85
CA LEU A 195 33.66 37.45 23.52
C LEU A 195 33.52 38.98 23.56
N GLU A 196 32.77 39.50 24.54
CA GLU A 196 32.55 40.94 24.67
C GLU A 196 33.84 41.69 25.00
N ASN A 197 34.72 41.12 25.84
CA ASN A 197 36.00 41.73 26.19
C ASN A 197 36.97 41.71 25.00
N ILE A 198 36.98 40.62 24.21
CA ILE A 198 37.75 40.57 22.96
C ILE A 198 37.27 41.65 21.98
N CYS A 199 35.96 41.88 21.88
CA CYS A 199 35.41 42.96 21.06
C CYS A 199 35.86 44.37 21.51
N ARG A 200 36.15 44.56 22.80
CA ARG A 200 36.64 45.82 23.40
C ARG A 200 38.17 45.97 23.34
N ASN A 201 38.92 44.89 23.15
CA ASN A 201 40.38 44.93 23.19
C ASN A 201 41.00 45.55 21.92
N HIS A 202 41.56 46.76 22.05
CA HIS A 202 42.14 47.50 20.92
C HIS A 202 43.41 46.88 20.32
N THR A 203 44.18 46.14 21.10
CA THR A 203 45.48 45.57 20.68
C THR A 203 45.33 44.46 19.63
N ILE A 204 44.25 43.68 19.71
CA ILE A 204 43.96 42.59 18.78
C ILE A 204 43.68 43.14 17.36
N TRP A 205 43.01 44.30 17.27
CA TRP A 205 42.70 44.94 15.99
C TRP A 205 43.93 45.53 15.29
N GLN A 206 45.01 45.80 16.03
CA GLN A 206 46.28 46.23 15.44
C GLN A 206 47.05 45.05 14.82
N LYS A 207 46.87 43.84 15.34
CA LYS A 207 47.52 42.61 14.84
C LYS A 207 46.92 42.11 13.52
N TYR A 208 45.60 42.23 13.36
CA TYR A 208 44.87 41.88 12.13
C TYR A 208 44.07 43.08 11.62
N PRO A 209 44.73 44.12 11.08
CA PRO A 209 44.09 45.37 10.77
C PRO A 209 43.17 45.24 9.55
N HIS A 210 41.94 45.72 9.71
CA HIS A 210 40.99 45.92 8.63
C HIS A 210 40.26 47.25 8.86
N GLN A 211 40.09 48.08 7.81
CA GLN A 211 39.54 49.42 7.94
C GLN A 211 38.18 49.45 8.67
N ILE A 212 37.30 48.50 8.35
CA ILE A 212 35.99 48.35 8.99
C ILE A 212 36.09 47.95 10.46
N LEU A 213 36.97 47.00 10.81
CA LEU A 213 37.10 46.53 12.19
C LEU A 213 37.76 47.60 13.08
N LEU A 214 38.60 48.46 12.53
CA LEU A 214 39.17 49.59 13.27
C LEU A 214 38.15 50.70 13.51
N GLY A 215 37.28 50.98 12.52
CA GLY A 215 36.25 52.02 12.60
C GLY A 215 34.92 51.60 13.25
N ALA A 216 34.71 50.30 13.51
CA ALA A 216 33.49 49.79 14.14
C ALA A 216 33.53 49.92 15.67
N THR A 217 32.37 50.12 16.28
CA THR A 217 32.16 50.11 17.73
C THR A 217 32.28 48.68 18.30
N ALA A 218 32.54 48.56 19.61
CA ALA A 218 32.60 47.25 20.27
C ALA A 218 31.28 46.45 20.14
N SER A 219 30.13 47.15 20.16
CA SER A 219 28.81 46.54 19.99
C SER A 219 28.59 45.98 18.58
N GLU A 220 29.01 46.70 17.53
CA GLU A 220 28.95 46.20 16.15
C GLU A 220 29.84 44.98 15.94
N LYS A 221 31.07 45.00 16.49
CA LYS A 221 31.98 43.84 16.48
C LYS A 221 31.35 42.64 17.16
N TYR A 222 30.80 42.83 18.36
CA TYR A 222 30.14 41.76 19.12
C TYR A 222 28.97 41.17 18.34
N LYS A 223 28.10 42.03 17.77
CA LYS A 223 26.98 41.60 16.91
C LYS A 223 27.47 40.78 15.71
N ALA A 224 28.47 41.26 14.98
CA ALA A 224 29.00 40.57 13.82
C ALA A 224 29.65 39.22 14.18
N PHE A 225 30.44 39.19 15.25
CA PHE A 225 31.19 38.00 15.66
C PHE A 225 30.28 36.95 16.26
N LYS A 226 29.34 37.35 17.14
CA LYS A 226 28.31 36.45 17.65
C LYS A 226 27.48 35.86 16.52
N THR A 227 27.08 36.66 15.53
CA THR A 227 26.34 36.18 14.35
C THR A 227 27.16 35.18 13.52
N PHE A 228 28.46 35.41 13.37
CA PHE A 228 29.37 34.50 12.68
C PHE A 228 29.54 33.16 13.43
N LEU A 229 29.77 33.20 14.74
CA LEU A 229 29.91 32.00 15.57
C LEU A 229 28.58 31.22 15.65
N ASP A 230 27.46 31.92 15.81
CA ASP A 230 26.11 31.31 15.78
C ASP A 230 25.83 30.64 14.44
N TYR A 231 26.29 31.23 13.32
CA TYR A 231 26.17 30.60 12.00
C TYR A 231 26.96 29.28 11.91
N LEU A 232 28.20 29.23 12.42
CA LEU A 232 29.00 28.00 12.48
C LEU A 232 28.33 26.94 13.36
N ARG A 233 27.92 27.31 14.59
CA ARG A 233 27.21 26.43 15.53
C ARG A 233 25.95 25.83 14.89
N LYS A 234 25.11 26.68 14.31
CA LYS A 234 23.84 26.31 13.67
C LYS A 234 24.01 25.38 12.46
N GLN A 235 25.20 25.36 11.86
CA GLN A 235 25.56 24.45 10.77
C GLN A 235 26.32 23.20 11.25
N LEU A 236 26.47 22.98 12.56
CA LEU A 236 27.30 21.94 13.17
C LEU A 236 28.77 21.99 12.71
N ALA A 237 29.28 23.18 12.39
CA ALA A 237 30.71 23.40 12.16
C ALA A 237 31.44 23.58 13.49
N ILE A 238 31.40 22.53 14.32
CA ILE A 238 31.84 22.54 15.72
C ILE A 238 32.93 21.48 15.92
N ASP A 239 34.04 21.87 16.55
CA ASP A 239 35.08 20.99 17.05
C ASP A 239 34.63 20.44 18.42
N ALA A 240 33.84 19.37 18.37
CA ALA A 240 33.47 18.52 19.49
C ALA A 240 33.88 17.08 19.17
N GLU A 241 34.48 16.38 20.13
CA GLU A 241 35.02 15.03 19.94
C GLU A 241 33.94 14.05 19.45
N LEU A 242 32.79 14.03 20.12
CA LEU A 242 31.66 13.14 19.79
C LEU A 242 30.97 13.43 18.46
N LEU A 243 31.24 14.57 17.81
CA LEU A 243 30.74 14.87 16.47
C LEU A 243 31.74 14.51 15.37
N GLN A 244 32.99 14.21 15.70
CA GLN A 244 33.99 13.86 14.69
C GLN A 244 33.69 12.48 14.09
N PRO A 245 33.84 12.29 12.78
CA PRO A 245 33.53 11.01 12.10
C PRO A 245 34.20 9.79 12.76
N GLU A 246 35.45 9.94 13.20
CA GLU A 246 36.26 8.89 13.84
C GLU A 246 35.67 8.39 15.18
N HIS A 247 34.95 9.26 15.91
CA HIS A 247 34.42 8.95 17.24
C HIS A 247 32.96 8.48 17.19
N LEU A 248 32.21 8.81 16.13
CA LEU A 248 30.81 8.41 15.98
C LEU A 248 30.64 6.88 15.95
N ASP A 249 31.52 6.15 15.28
CA ASP A 249 31.46 4.68 15.24
C ASP A 249 31.81 4.04 16.59
N LYS A 250 32.66 4.69 17.39
CA LYS A 250 32.96 4.26 18.76
C LYS A 250 31.77 4.52 19.66
N LEU A 251 31.16 5.72 19.57
CA LEU A 251 29.96 6.09 20.31
C LEU A 251 28.81 5.10 20.04
N LYS A 252 28.52 4.79 18.76
CA LYS A 252 27.50 3.81 18.39
C LYS A 252 27.73 2.44 19.03
N ARG A 253 28.96 1.92 18.95
CA ARG A 253 29.31 0.62 19.52
C ARG A 253 29.17 0.60 21.04
N ASN A 254 29.66 1.63 21.72
CA ASN A 254 29.57 1.75 23.17
C ASN A 254 28.11 1.79 23.64
N VAL A 255 27.30 2.64 23.00
CA VAL A 255 25.88 2.79 23.28
C VAL A 255 25.12 1.48 23.02
N ALA A 256 25.36 0.81 21.90
CA ALA A 256 24.67 -0.43 21.55
C ALA A 256 24.98 -1.59 22.51
N GLN A 257 26.15 -1.60 23.15
CA GLN A 257 26.54 -2.64 24.11
C GLN A 257 26.11 -2.35 25.56
N ALA A 258 25.86 -1.09 25.89
CA ALA A 258 25.59 -0.68 27.28
C ALA A 258 24.10 -0.36 27.51
N LEU A 259 23.44 0.22 26.52
CA LEU A 259 22.09 0.78 26.66
C LEU A 259 21.02 -0.14 26.06
N ASN A 260 19.82 -0.07 26.63
CA ASN A 260 18.66 -0.81 26.16
C ASN A 260 18.07 -0.22 24.86
N ASP A 261 17.08 -0.91 24.31
CA ASP A 261 16.45 -0.59 23.02
C ASP A 261 15.77 0.78 22.97
N LYS A 262 15.43 1.38 24.12
CA LYS A 262 14.83 2.71 24.20
C LYS A 262 15.85 3.82 23.88
N TRP A 263 17.13 3.60 24.21
CA TRP A 263 18.17 4.62 24.15
C TRP A 263 19.27 4.35 23.11
N LYS A 264 19.42 3.10 22.66
CA LYS A 264 20.43 2.76 21.66
C LYS A 264 20.17 3.46 20.31
N PHE A 265 21.23 3.74 19.56
CA PHE A 265 21.12 4.12 18.16
C PHE A 265 20.65 2.94 17.31
N ASP A 266 19.92 3.21 16.24
CA ASP A 266 19.64 2.16 15.27
C ASP A 266 20.92 1.76 14.52
N TYR A 267 21.05 0.48 14.19
CA TYR A 267 22.25 -0.08 13.52
C TYR A 267 22.61 0.68 12.23
N GLU A 268 21.62 1.10 11.45
CA GLU A 268 21.80 1.87 10.21
C GLU A 268 21.56 3.38 10.38
N GLU A 269 21.39 3.89 11.60
CA GLU A 269 21.17 5.32 11.85
C GLU A 269 22.38 6.15 11.38
N ARG A 270 22.13 7.17 10.56
CA ARG A 270 23.17 8.12 10.15
C ARG A 270 23.21 9.28 11.14
N LEU A 271 24.21 9.25 12.01
CA LEU A 271 24.50 10.32 12.95
C LEU A 271 25.03 11.55 12.21
N HIS A 272 24.62 12.73 12.65
CA HIS A 272 25.17 13.98 12.17
C HIS A 272 26.61 14.16 12.65
N GLU A 273 27.50 14.42 11.70
CA GLU A 273 28.92 14.70 11.93
C GLU A 273 29.22 16.21 11.92
N ALA A 274 30.35 16.56 12.53
CA ALA A 274 30.90 17.90 12.49
C ALA A 274 31.30 18.28 11.06
N ARG A 275 30.86 19.46 10.61
CA ARG A 275 31.19 19.99 9.28
C ARG A 275 32.41 20.89 9.34
N TRP A 276 33.11 21.05 8.22
CA TRP A 276 34.17 22.04 8.07
C TRP A 276 33.65 23.26 7.33
N ALA A 277 34.02 24.46 7.80
CA ALA A 277 33.72 25.70 7.10
C ALA A 277 34.91 26.17 6.25
N THR A 278 34.64 26.58 5.01
CA THR A 278 35.67 26.90 4.02
C THR A 278 35.39 28.20 3.27
N LEU A 279 36.47 28.86 2.85
CA LEU A 279 36.48 30.06 2.00
C LEU A 279 36.61 29.72 0.50
N GLU A 280 36.92 28.48 0.14
CA GLU A 280 37.17 28.07 -1.24
C GLU A 280 35.88 27.97 -2.09
N THR A 281 36.03 28.22 -3.39
CA THR A 281 34.98 28.07 -4.41
C THR A 281 35.34 26.95 -5.39
N GLY A 282 34.84 25.72 -5.18
CA GLY A 282 35.07 24.58 -6.08
C GLY A 282 33.79 23.84 -6.49
N LYS A 283 33.73 23.34 -7.74
CA LYS A 283 32.57 22.62 -8.31
C LYS A 283 32.37 21.18 -7.76
N ASN A 284 33.38 20.56 -7.15
CA ASN A 284 33.35 19.18 -6.64
C ASN A 284 33.32 19.03 -5.11
N GLN A 285 33.05 20.10 -4.36
CA GLN A 285 32.89 19.98 -2.90
C GLN A 285 31.44 19.59 -2.59
N GLY A 286 31.21 18.34 -2.23
CA GLY A 286 29.90 17.82 -1.85
C GLY A 286 29.20 18.67 -0.77
N ASN A 287 27.91 18.41 -0.54
CA ASN A 287 27.06 19.14 0.42
C ASN A 287 27.59 19.14 1.89
N SER A 288 28.72 18.50 2.20
CA SER A 288 29.29 18.35 3.54
C SER A 288 29.98 19.60 4.11
N LYS A 289 30.35 20.62 3.31
CA LYS A 289 31.07 21.82 3.81
C LYS A 289 30.20 23.07 3.97
N VAL A 290 30.49 23.87 4.99
CA VAL A 290 29.85 25.17 5.24
C VAL A 290 30.57 26.27 4.46
N LYS A 291 29.86 26.97 3.59
CA LYS A 291 30.46 28.00 2.72
C LYS A 291 30.53 29.35 3.45
N LEU A 292 31.71 29.95 3.50
CA LEU A 292 31.98 31.29 4.03
C LEU A 292 32.33 32.31 2.94
N THR A 293 31.90 32.05 1.70
CA THR A 293 32.19 32.91 0.54
C THR A 293 31.40 34.22 0.56
N SER A 294 31.79 35.19 -0.26
CA SER A 294 31.12 36.49 -0.43
C SER A 294 29.62 36.38 -0.76
N ARG A 295 29.21 35.26 -1.39
CA ARG A 295 27.83 34.96 -1.82
C ARG A 295 27.01 34.19 -0.77
N SER A 296 27.67 33.65 0.27
CA SER A 296 27.01 32.94 1.37
C SER A 296 26.08 33.88 2.16
N THR A 297 25.19 33.33 2.99
CA THR A 297 24.28 34.15 3.82
C THR A 297 25.04 35.01 4.82
N ILE A 298 26.06 34.44 5.48
CA ILE A 298 26.94 35.17 6.40
C ILE A 298 27.80 36.20 5.64
N GLY A 299 28.27 35.84 4.44
CA GLY A 299 29.03 36.75 3.60
C GLY A 299 28.22 37.98 3.18
N ARG A 300 26.99 37.78 2.71
CA ARG A 300 26.09 38.89 2.37
C ARG A 300 25.77 39.81 3.55
N PHE A 301 25.67 39.25 4.76
CA PHE A 301 25.49 40.05 5.98
C PHE A 301 26.72 40.90 6.30
N LEU A 302 27.91 40.29 6.35
CA LEU A 302 29.17 40.99 6.65
C LEU A 302 29.56 42.04 5.60
N LYS A 303 29.01 41.95 4.38
CA LYS A 303 29.18 42.94 3.30
C LYS A 303 28.19 44.10 3.33
N SER A 304 27.28 44.16 4.30
CA SER A 304 26.17 45.12 4.32
C SER A 304 26.24 46.06 5.51
N ASP A 305 25.56 47.20 5.38
CA ASP A 305 25.27 48.18 6.43
C ASP A 305 24.61 47.56 7.68
N ARG A 306 23.95 46.41 7.53
CA ARG A 306 23.35 45.64 8.64
C ARG A 306 24.38 45.13 9.65
N ALA A 307 25.61 44.87 9.21
CA ALA A 307 26.72 44.46 10.07
C ALA A 307 27.52 45.65 10.58
N TRP A 308 27.61 46.73 9.79
CA TRP A 308 28.47 47.89 10.05
C TRP A 308 27.75 49.19 9.66
N THR A 309 27.42 50.05 10.60
CA THR A 309 26.57 51.25 10.33
C THR A 309 27.26 52.27 9.43
N ASN A 310 28.59 52.28 9.39
CA ASN A 310 29.39 53.22 8.61
C ASN A 310 29.58 52.79 7.14
N LEU A 311 28.97 51.69 6.72
CA LEU A 311 29.14 51.12 5.38
C LEU A 311 28.01 51.58 4.44
N THR A 312 28.33 52.49 3.51
CA THR A 312 27.34 53.05 2.57
C THR A 312 27.18 52.23 1.28
N THR A 313 28.23 51.51 0.86
CA THR A 313 28.23 50.63 -0.30
C THR A 313 28.69 49.21 0.07
N PRO A 314 28.13 48.14 -0.52
CA PRO A 314 28.56 46.79 -0.22
C PRO A 314 30.02 46.54 -0.63
N LEU A 315 30.75 45.77 0.19
CA LEU A 315 32.16 45.46 -0.07
C LEU A 315 32.40 44.74 -1.40
N THR A 316 33.57 44.94 -1.98
CA THR A 316 34.06 44.12 -3.09
C THR A 316 34.41 42.70 -2.62
N GLU A 317 34.72 41.79 -3.55
CA GLU A 317 35.08 40.40 -3.21
C GLU A 317 36.44 40.30 -2.49
N SER A 318 37.42 41.10 -2.91
CA SER A 318 38.75 41.19 -2.27
C SER A 318 38.69 41.79 -0.87
N GLU A 319 37.93 42.88 -0.68
CA GLU A 319 37.72 43.48 0.64
C GLU A 319 37.01 42.53 1.60
N TYR A 320 36.01 41.78 1.11
CA TYR A 320 35.36 40.75 1.90
C TYR A 320 36.33 39.63 2.31
N GLN A 321 37.19 39.17 1.40
CA GLN A 321 38.20 38.15 1.72
C GLN A 321 39.16 38.63 2.81
N ASN A 322 39.59 39.90 2.76
CA ASN A 322 40.43 40.48 3.79
C ASN A 322 39.71 40.61 5.13
N LEU A 323 38.45 41.05 5.12
CA LEU A 323 37.61 41.14 6.33
C LEU A 323 37.42 39.78 6.98
N ILE A 324 36.98 38.77 6.23
CA ILE A 324 36.68 37.45 6.77
C ILE A 324 37.94 36.76 7.29
N ASN A 325 39.08 36.92 6.61
CA ASN A 325 40.37 36.41 7.11
C ASN A 325 40.77 37.11 8.42
N SER A 326 40.55 38.42 8.54
CA SER A 326 40.83 39.16 9.77
C SER A 326 39.94 38.70 10.93
N ILE A 327 38.65 38.45 10.66
CA ILE A 327 37.70 37.90 11.65
C ILE A 327 38.15 36.49 12.08
N ILE A 328 38.47 35.61 11.13
CA ILE A 328 38.91 34.23 11.43
C ILE A 328 40.20 34.21 12.25
N ASN A 329 41.20 34.99 11.85
CA ASN A 329 42.47 35.07 12.58
C ASN A 329 42.27 35.63 13.99
N THR A 330 41.44 36.66 14.15
CA THR A 330 41.10 37.23 15.46
C THR A 330 40.43 36.19 16.36
N LEU A 331 39.42 35.49 15.86
CA LEU A 331 38.69 34.48 16.62
C LEU A 331 39.53 33.23 16.91
N ARG A 332 40.51 32.91 16.05
CA ARG A 332 41.48 31.83 16.30
C ARG A 332 42.43 32.20 17.44
N ASP A 333 42.99 33.40 17.40
CA ASP A 333 43.89 33.91 18.45
C ASP A 333 43.15 34.10 19.78
N GLY A 334 41.86 34.49 19.72
CA GLY A 334 40.95 34.51 20.86
C GLY A 334 40.50 33.14 21.34
N GLY A 335 40.91 32.05 20.70
CA GLY A 335 40.65 30.68 21.16
C GLY A 335 39.31 30.08 20.78
N TYR A 336 38.49 30.72 19.93
CA TYR A 336 37.17 30.21 19.52
C TYR A 336 37.22 29.22 18.35
N LEU A 337 38.23 29.30 17.50
CA LEU A 337 38.29 28.53 16.25
C LEU A 337 39.47 27.55 16.24
N LYS A 338 39.23 26.37 15.66
CA LYS A 338 40.25 25.42 15.23
C LYS A 338 40.37 25.49 13.72
N GLN A 339 41.59 25.51 13.21
CA GLN A 339 41.87 25.51 11.77
C GLN A 339 42.68 24.26 11.40
N ASN A 340 42.31 23.59 10.32
CA ASN A 340 43.06 22.45 9.79
C ASN A 340 44.15 22.89 8.80
N LYS A 341 44.96 21.93 8.33
CA LYS A 341 46.05 22.18 7.37
C LYS A 341 45.59 22.76 6.02
N LYS A 342 44.31 22.60 5.66
CA LYS A 342 43.70 23.11 4.43
C LYS A 342 43.10 24.51 4.61
N GLY A 343 43.26 25.12 5.78
CA GLY A 343 42.72 26.44 6.08
C GLY A 343 41.23 26.45 6.46
N GLU A 344 40.60 25.28 6.58
CA GLU A 344 39.19 25.14 6.96
C GLU A 344 39.03 25.24 8.48
N ILE A 345 37.88 25.73 8.94
CA ILE A 345 37.66 26.06 10.35
C ILE A 345 36.46 25.35 10.98
N GLN A 346 36.54 25.17 12.29
CA GLN A 346 35.47 24.73 13.19
C GLN A 346 35.45 25.58 14.47
N LEU A 347 34.26 25.76 15.04
CA LEU A 347 34.03 26.42 16.32
C LEU A 347 34.35 25.46 17.47
N LYS A 348 35.22 25.83 18.39
CA LYS A 348 35.52 24.98 19.56
C LYS A 348 34.35 24.93 20.54
N ILE A 349 33.89 23.73 20.87
CA ILE A 349 32.73 23.52 21.75
C ILE A 349 32.92 24.12 23.14
N ASN A 350 34.16 24.11 23.66
CA ASN A 350 34.49 24.64 24.98
C ASN A 350 34.37 26.17 25.10
N SER A 351 34.19 26.88 23.98
CA SER A 351 33.94 28.33 23.97
C SER A 351 32.46 28.70 24.07
N ILE A 352 31.55 27.71 24.02
CA ILE A 352 30.10 27.93 24.07
C ILE A 352 29.63 27.91 25.53
N ILE A 353 28.80 28.88 25.89
CA ILE A 353 28.11 28.97 27.18
C ILE A 353 26.61 28.86 26.95
N TRP A 354 25.97 27.92 27.62
CA TRP A 354 24.52 27.78 27.65
C TRP A 354 24.00 28.53 28.87
N LYS A 355 23.20 29.56 28.64
CA LYS A 355 22.69 30.44 29.70
C LYS A 355 21.18 30.34 29.78
N THR A 356 20.67 30.27 31.01
CA THR A 356 19.23 30.35 31.25
C THR A 356 18.65 31.67 30.74
N SER A 357 17.46 31.63 30.15
CA SER A 357 16.74 32.83 29.75
C SER A 357 15.24 32.63 29.91
N HIS A 358 14.47 33.72 29.98
CA HIS A 358 13.01 33.65 29.92
C HIS A 358 12.48 34.87 29.16
N ARG A 359 12.41 34.76 27.83
CA ARG A 359 12.03 35.87 26.94
C ARG A 359 10.64 35.66 26.34
N GLU A 360 9.76 36.64 26.49
CA GLU A 360 8.45 36.63 25.81
C GLU A 360 8.56 36.92 24.31
N ARG A 361 9.59 37.65 23.90
CA ARG A 361 9.86 38.02 22.50
C ARG A 361 11.29 37.66 22.11
N LEU A 362 11.41 37.02 20.96
CA LEU A 362 12.66 36.54 20.39
C LEU A 362 13.10 37.47 19.28
N ALA A 363 14.39 37.80 19.27
CA ALA A 363 14.99 38.48 18.13
C ALA A 363 14.90 37.57 16.89
N VAL A 364 14.53 38.15 15.75
CA VAL A 364 14.50 37.39 14.50
C VAL A 364 15.95 37.12 14.05
N ASP A 365 16.20 35.95 13.46
CA ASP A 365 17.51 35.62 12.92
C ASP A 365 17.94 36.66 11.86
N ILE A 366 19.04 37.35 12.17
CA ILE A 366 19.60 38.47 11.40
C ILE A 366 19.98 38.02 9.99
N LEU A 367 20.42 36.77 9.83
CA LEU A 367 20.89 36.23 8.56
C LEU A 367 19.76 35.82 7.61
N SER A 368 18.57 35.54 8.15
CA SER A 368 17.45 35.00 7.37
C SER A 368 16.30 35.97 7.15
N SER A 369 16.16 36.99 8.00
CA SER A 369 15.14 38.01 7.83
C SER A 369 15.62 39.16 6.94
N LYS A 370 14.93 39.36 5.82
CA LYS A 370 14.95 40.61 5.06
C LYS A 370 13.67 41.37 5.38
N ARG A 371 13.73 42.69 5.50
CA ARG A 371 12.59 43.53 5.87
C ARG A 371 12.50 44.78 5.03
N LEU A 372 11.28 45.32 4.91
CA LEU A 372 11.03 46.64 4.35
C LEU A 372 11.69 47.72 5.22
N GLN A 373 12.27 48.73 4.57
CA GLN A 373 12.91 49.87 5.23
C GLN A 373 11.89 50.67 6.06
N GLY A 374 12.27 51.11 7.26
CA GLY A 374 11.41 51.92 8.15
C GLY A 374 10.43 51.15 9.05
N LYS A 375 10.40 49.81 9.03
CA LYS A 375 9.65 49.01 10.02
C LYS A 375 10.57 48.40 11.08
N GLU A 376 10.41 48.82 12.33
CA GLU A 376 11.11 48.23 13.49
C GLU A 376 10.80 46.74 13.66
N ASP A 377 11.70 46.00 14.31
CA ASP A 377 11.49 44.60 14.63
C ASP A 377 10.71 44.44 15.94
N PRO A 378 9.40 44.08 15.88
CA PRO A 378 8.67 43.81 17.11
C PRO A 378 9.16 42.55 17.82
N GLY A 379 10.04 41.73 17.22
CA GLY A 379 10.40 40.41 17.70
C GLY A 379 9.28 39.39 17.48
N ARG A 380 9.61 38.10 17.49
CA ARG A 380 8.63 37.01 17.42
C ARG A 380 8.19 36.64 18.83
N LYS A 381 6.88 36.61 19.12
CA LYS A 381 6.38 36.10 20.40
C LYS A 381 6.82 34.64 20.57
N ALA A 382 7.45 34.32 21.69
CA ALA A 382 7.82 32.95 22.03
C ALA A 382 6.56 32.10 22.23
N ASN A 383 6.66 30.81 21.94
CA ASN A 383 5.52 29.91 22.10
C ASN A 383 5.30 29.59 23.59
N GLN A 384 4.29 30.22 24.18
CA GLN A 384 3.95 30.11 25.61
C GLN A 384 3.59 28.67 26.01
N PHE A 385 2.99 27.88 25.10
CA PHE A 385 2.70 26.48 25.35
C PHE A 385 3.99 25.68 25.58
N PHE A 386 4.96 25.79 24.65
CA PHE A 386 6.23 25.06 24.79
C PHE A 386 7.12 25.58 25.93
N GLN A 387 7.08 26.88 26.22
CA GLN A 387 7.72 27.44 27.41
C GLN A 387 7.20 26.75 28.69
N SER A 388 5.88 26.65 28.82
CA SER A 388 5.23 26.02 29.98
C SER A 388 5.49 24.51 30.01
N PHE A 389 5.38 23.86 28.86
CA PHE A 389 5.56 22.42 28.69
C PHE A 389 6.97 21.95 29.08
N TYR A 390 8.03 22.64 28.62
CA TYR A 390 9.40 22.30 29.00
C TYR A 390 9.76 22.72 30.44
N SER A 391 9.01 23.63 31.05
CA SER A 391 9.25 24.05 32.43
C SER A 391 8.57 23.15 33.47
N SER A 392 7.38 22.60 33.15
CA SER A 392 6.52 21.98 34.17
C SER A 392 6.22 20.48 33.92
N ASN A 393 6.14 20.03 32.67
CA ASN A 393 5.49 18.74 32.36
C ASN A 393 6.45 17.57 32.15
N ALA A 394 7.76 17.81 32.12
CA ALA A 394 8.70 16.83 31.63
C ALA A 394 8.90 15.61 32.54
N GLN A 395 8.83 15.79 33.86
CA GLN A 395 8.87 14.67 34.78
C GLN A 395 7.63 13.77 34.64
N ASN A 396 6.47 14.36 34.30
CA ASN A 396 5.21 13.65 34.15
C ASN A 396 5.16 12.80 32.87
N ILE A 397 5.88 13.20 31.82
CA ILE A 397 5.91 12.48 30.53
C ILE A 397 7.02 11.42 30.45
N ARG A 398 7.97 11.36 31.40
CA ARG A 398 9.16 10.48 31.34
C ARG A 398 8.85 8.99 31.10
N ALA A 399 7.74 8.53 31.68
CA ALA A 399 7.29 7.14 31.66
C ALA A 399 6.21 6.89 30.60
N MET A 400 5.81 7.91 29.83
CA MET A 400 4.85 7.72 28.75
C MET A 400 5.51 7.01 27.58
N GLU A 401 4.87 5.93 27.15
CA GLU A 401 5.25 5.17 25.97
C GLU A 401 3.99 4.94 25.13
N GLY A 402 4.16 5.04 23.81
CA GLY A 402 3.16 4.71 22.82
C GLY A 402 3.57 3.49 22.02
N ARG A 403 2.68 2.50 21.86
CA ARG A 403 2.91 1.34 20.98
C ARG A 403 1.77 1.17 20.00
N GLU A 404 2.05 0.55 18.86
CA GLU A 404 1.02 0.18 17.90
C GLU A 404 0.32 -1.12 18.31
N HIS A 405 -0.95 -1.25 17.95
CA HIS A 405 -1.71 -2.49 18.03
C HIS A 405 -2.43 -2.72 16.70
N THR A 406 -1.83 -3.52 15.83
CA THR A 406 -2.27 -3.72 14.45
C THR A 406 -2.16 -5.20 14.08
N GLY A 407 -2.89 -5.63 13.04
CA GLY A 407 -2.87 -7.05 12.62
C GLY A 407 -1.53 -7.52 12.06
N GLN A 408 -0.55 -6.63 11.87
CA GLN A 408 0.81 -6.96 11.43
C GLN A 408 1.75 -7.30 12.59
N VAL A 409 1.40 -6.92 13.83
CA VAL A 409 2.21 -7.23 15.02
C VAL A 409 1.98 -8.69 15.39
N ASN A 410 3.06 -9.39 15.72
CA ASN A 410 3.00 -10.79 16.16
C ASN A 410 2.05 -10.96 17.37
N TYR A 411 1.51 -12.17 17.53
CA TYR A 411 0.48 -12.45 18.53
C TYR A 411 0.97 -12.23 19.97
N GLU A 412 2.18 -12.69 20.28
CA GLU A 412 2.79 -12.61 21.61
C GLU A 412 2.99 -11.14 22.05
N ASN A 413 3.54 -10.28 21.17
CA ASN A 413 3.70 -8.85 21.45
C ASN A 413 2.35 -8.14 21.60
N ARG A 414 1.30 -8.57 20.88
CA ARG A 414 -0.05 -8.01 21.06
C ARG A 414 -0.60 -8.32 22.45
N GLN A 415 -0.52 -9.58 22.89
CA GLN A 415 -0.94 -9.97 24.24
C GLN A 415 -0.17 -9.22 25.34
N GLU A 416 1.15 -9.10 25.21
CA GLU A 416 1.98 -8.35 26.16
C GLU A 416 1.54 -6.88 26.24
N ARG A 417 1.28 -6.24 25.08
CA ARG A 417 0.83 -4.85 25.00
C ARG A 417 -0.55 -4.65 25.61
N GLU A 418 -1.49 -5.56 25.34
CA GLU A 418 -2.82 -5.54 25.93
C GLU A 418 -2.73 -5.59 27.46
N GLU A 419 -1.90 -6.47 28.01
CA GLU A 419 -1.71 -6.58 29.46
C GLU A 419 -1.04 -5.35 30.06
N ARG A 420 0.03 -4.84 29.43
CA ARG A 420 0.70 -3.59 29.86
C ARG A 420 -0.23 -2.38 29.79
N PHE A 421 -1.14 -2.34 28.83
CA PHE A 421 -2.15 -1.29 28.72
C PHE A 421 -3.25 -1.46 29.77
N ARG A 422 -3.71 -2.68 30.03
CA ARG A 422 -4.67 -2.98 31.09
C ARG A 422 -4.16 -2.47 32.44
N GLN A 423 -2.89 -2.73 32.77
CA GLN A 423 -2.20 -2.27 33.99
C GLN A 423 -1.83 -0.77 34.00
N GLY A 424 -2.14 0.01 32.95
CA GLY A 424 -1.75 1.42 32.84
C GLY A 424 -0.24 1.70 32.71
N LYS A 425 0.60 0.66 32.56
CA LYS A 425 2.04 0.79 32.31
C LYS A 425 2.31 1.35 30.93
N LEU A 426 1.46 1.03 29.95
CA LEU A 426 1.46 1.63 28.63
C LEU A 426 0.44 2.77 28.59
N SER A 427 0.92 3.99 28.44
CA SER A 427 0.06 5.20 28.51
C SER A 427 -0.82 5.37 27.28
N THR A 428 -0.34 4.96 26.12
CA THR A 428 -1.04 5.16 24.84
C THR A 428 -0.94 3.93 23.96
N LEU A 429 -2.06 3.49 23.39
CA LEU A 429 -2.11 2.51 22.31
C LEU A 429 -2.62 3.14 21.03
N PHE A 430 -1.87 3.00 19.93
CA PHE A 430 -2.28 3.40 18.59
C PHE A 430 -2.77 2.18 17.83
N CYS A 431 -4.07 2.04 17.65
CA CYS A 431 -4.67 0.83 17.11
C CYS A 431 -5.30 1.03 15.73
N SER A 432 -5.21 -0.02 14.90
CA SER A 432 -6.05 -0.15 13.71
C SER A 432 -7.44 -0.69 14.10
N PRO A 433 -8.30 -1.11 13.15
CA PRO A 433 -9.59 -1.74 13.47
C PRO A 433 -9.51 -3.03 14.32
N THR A 434 -8.31 -3.52 14.66
CA THR A 434 -8.13 -4.70 15.52
C THR A 434 -8.72 -4.55 16.92
N MET A 435 -8.85 -3.31 17.40
CA MET A 435 -9.46 -3.01 18.72
C MET A 435 -10.94 -2.58 18.60
N GLU A 436 -11.53 -2.62 17.41
CA GLU A 436 -12.97 -2.32 17.21
C GLU A 436 -13.88 -3.45 17.68
N LEU A 437 -13.38 -4.68 17.75
CA LEU A 437 -14.13 -5.90 18.07
C LEU A 437 -13.41 -6.73 19.16
N GLY A 438 -14.18 -7.34 20.06
CA GLY A 438 -13.76 -8.53 20.83
C GLY A 438 -12.83 -8.38 22.04
N ILE A 439 -12.13 -7.26 22.26
CA ILE A 439 -11.19 -7.16 23.40
C ILE A 439 -11.81 -6.37 24.57
N ASP A 440 -11.82 -6.99 25.75
CA ASP A 440 -12.25 -6.36 27.00
C ASP A 440 -11.09 -5.59 27.66
N ILE A 441 -11.17 -4.27 27.57
CA ILE A 441 -10.32 -3.35 28.31
C ILE A 441 -11.21 -2.69 29.35
N SER A 442 -11.10 -3.11 30.60
CA SER A 442 -11.75 -2.45 31.72
C SER A 442 -11.14 -1.05 31.94
N ASP A 443 -12.00 -0.09 32.30
CA ASP A 443 -11.65 1.26 32.74
C ASP A 443 -10.90 2.13 31.71
N LEU A 444 -11.60 2.46 30.61
CA LEU A 444 -11.16 3.47 29.65
C LEU A 444 -12.07 4.71 29.71
N SER A 445 -11.50 5.86 30.07
CA SER A 445 -12.23 7.13 30.15
C SER A 445 -12.10 7.99 28.88
N VAL A 446 -11.04 7.78 28.09
CA VAL A 446 -10.74 8.61 26.91
C VAL A 446 -10.41 7.76 25.69
N VAL A 447 -11.11 8.03 24.58
CA VAL A 447 -10.80 7.50 23.24
C VAL A 447 -10.47 8.66 22.32
N HIS A 448 -9.37 8.52 21.59
CA HIS A 448 -8.97 9.43 20.54
C HIS A 448 -9.15 8.77 19.17
N LEU A 449 -9.67 9.50 18.19
CA LEU A 449 -9.78 9.09 16.79
C LEU A 449 -8.90 10.02 15.97
N ARG A 450 -7.82 9.48 15.39
CA ARG A 450 -6.80 10.25 14.64
C ARG A 450 -7.33 10.87 13.35
N ASN A 451 -8.41 10.30 12.81
CA ASN A 451 -9.17 10.80 11.68
C ASN A 451 -10.65 10.49 11.90
N VAL A 452 -11.53 11.13 11.14
CA VAL A 452 -12.95 10.77 11.18
C VAL A 452 -13.10 9.33 10.65
N PRO A 453 -13.76 8.42 11.38
CA PRO A 453 -13.96 7.04 10.92
C PRO A 453 -14.73 6.97 9.58
N PRO A 454 -14.55 5.89 8.78
CA PRO A 454 -15.13 5.81 7.44
C PRO A 454 -16.65 5.92 7.45
N ASN A 455 -17.32 5.31 8.43
CA ASN A 455 -18.77 5.33 8.59
C ASN A 455 -19.20 5.47 10.07
N PRO A 456 -20.49 5.78 10.33
CA PRO A 456 -21.03 5.89 11.69
C PRO A 456 -20.94 4.62 12.54
N ALA A 457 -20.98 3.43 11.93
CA ALA A 457 -20.85 2.17 12.65
C ALA A 457 -19.45 2.00 13.26
N ASN A 458 -18.39 2.30 12.50
CA ASN A 458 -17.02 2.33 13.01
C ASN A 458 -16.89 3.37 14.13
N TYR A 459 -17.50 4.56 13.97
CA TYR A 459 -17.49 5.58 15.03
C TYR A 459 -18.12 5.05 16.33
N ALA A 460 -19.31 4.45 16.25
CA ALA A 460 -20.00 3.89 17.41
C ALA A 460 -19.20 2.77 18.08
N GLN A 461 -18.63 1.85 17.31
CA GLN A 461 -17.81 0.75 17.84
C GLN A 461 -16.51 1.24 18.52
N ARG A 462 -15.84 2.24 17.93
CA ARG A 462 -14.61 2.83 18.49
C ARG A 462 -14.89 3.68 19.72
N SER A 463 -15.91 4.54 19.67
CA SER A 463 -16.28 5.43 20.78
C SER A 463 -16.84 4.65 21.99
N GLY A 464 -17.61 3.58 21.76
CA GLY A 464 -18.15 2.69 22.79
C GLY A 464 -17.09 1.88 23.55
N ARG A 465 -15.81 2.07 23.26
CA ARG A 465 -14.69 1.53 24.05
C ARG A 465 -14.46 2.32 25.33
N ALA A 466 -14.87 3.59 25.40
CA ALA A 466 -14.85 4.36 26.63
C ALA A 466 -16.22 4.39 27.33
N GLY A 467 -16.23 4.59 28.65
CA GLY A 467 -17.47 4.85 29.41
C GLY A 467 -18.28 3.61 29.81
N ARG A 468 -17.61 2.48 30.05
CA ARG A 468 -18.28 1.25 30.54
C ARG A 468 -18.71 1.42 32.00
N GLY A 469 -19.80 0.75 32.39
CA GLY A 469 -20.27 0.71 33.78
C GLY A 469 -20.82 2.03 34.34
N GLY A 470 -21.22 2.99 33.48
CA GLY A 470 -21.75 4.29 33.89
C GLY A 470 -20.70 5.38 34.14
N GLN A 471 -19.43 5.10 33.85
CA GLN A 471 -18.35 6.10 33.91
C GLN A 471 -18.47 7.12 32.77
N ASN A 472 -18.12 8.38 33.04
CA ASN A 472 -18.06 9.42 32.01
C ASN A 472 -16.96 9.11 30.97
N ALA A 473 -17.27 9.30 29.69
CA ALA A 473 -16.34 9.13 28.58
C ALA A 473 -16.08 10.45 27.85
N LEU A 474 -14.82 10.65 27.44
CA LEU A 474 -14.43 11.70 26.50
C LEU A 474 -13.98 11.06 25.19
N VAL A 475 -14.66 11.39 24.10
CA VAL A 475 -14.28 10.96 22.75
C VAL A 475 -13.78 12.17 21.98
N VAL A 476 -12.52 12.12 21.54
CA VAL A 476 -11.89 13.20 20.77
C VAL A 476 -11.69 12.73 19.34
N THR A 477 -12.28 13.41 18.37
CA THR A 477 -12.08 13.12 16.94
C THR A 477 -11.33 14.24 16.27
N TYR A 478 -10.18 13.93 15.68
CA TYR A 478 -9.40 14.90 14.91
C TYR A 478 -9.87 14.89 13.45
N ALA A 479 -10.25 16.05 12.93
CA ALA A 479 -10.64 16.25 11.53
C ALA A 479 -9.57 17.08 10.80
N ALA A 480 -8.86 16.49 9.83
CA ALA A 480 -7.81 17.19 9.11
C ALA A 480 -8.36 18.13 8.04
N ALA A 481 -7.77 19.32 7.92
CA ALA A 481 -8.13 20.32 6.91
C ALA A 481 -7.97 19.83 5.45
N GLY A 482 -7.00 18.93 5.21
CA GLY A 482 -6.68 18.41 3.88
C GLY A 482 -7.49 17.20 3.43
N SER A 483 -8.37 16.64 4.27
CA SER A 483 -9.22 15.51 3.90
C SER A 483 -10.66 15.98 3.67
N PRO A 484 -11.19 15.85 2.44
CA PRO A 484 -12.59 16.15 2.16
C PRO A 484 -13.57 15.39 3.07
N HIS A 485 -13.22 14.17 3.50
CA HIS A 485 -14.06 13.34 4.37
C HIS A 485 -14.13 13.92 5.78
N ASP A 486 -12.95 14.18 6.36
CA ASP A 486 -12.85 14.79 7.68
C ASP A 486 -13.62 16.13 7.72
N GLN A 487 -13.45 16.99 6.70
CA GLN A 487 -14.12 18.31 6.65
C GLN A 487 -15.64 18.21 6.49
N TYR A 488 -16.13 17.28 5.67
CA TYR A 488 -17.57 17.10 5.48
C TYR A 488 -18.29 16.76 6.79
N PHE A 489 -17.73 15.84 7.57
CA PHE A 489 -18.30 15.42 8.85
C PHE A 489 -18.00 16.40 9.98
N TYR A 490 -16.92 17.18 9.88
CA TYR A 490 -16.66 18.29 10.80
C TYR A 490 -17.78 19.34 10.74
N GLU A 491 -18.29 19.66 9.55
CA GLU A 491 -19.45 20.54 9.36
C GLU A 491 -20.79 19.87 9.73
N ARG A 492 -20.87 18.53 9.66
CA ARG A 492 -22.10 17.73 9.79
C ARG A 492 -21.99 16.65 10.86
N GLN A 493 -21.56 17.06 12.05
CA GLN A 493 -21.17 16.16 13.15
C GLN A 493 -22.27 15.13 13.51
N GLN A 494 -23.54 15.56 13.50
CA GLN A 494 -24.69 14.70 13.79
C GLN A 494 -24.78 13.47 12.85
N GLN A 495 -24.35 13.60 11.59
CA GLN A 495 -24.40 12.48 10.63
C GLN A 495 -23.40 11.37 10.95
N MET A 496 -22.32 11.68 11.69
CA MET A 496 -21.34 10.69 12.14
C MET A 496 -21.70 10.14 13.52
N VAL A 497 -22.05 11.02 14.48
CA VAL A 497 -22.30 10.63 15.87
C VAL A 497 -23.66 9.94 16.06
N ALA A 498 -24.70 10.42 15.37
CA ALA A 498 -26.05 9.86 15.41
C ALA A 498 -26.45 9.19 14.07
N GLY A 499 -25.46 8.82 13.26
CA GLY A 499 -25.70 8.17 11.97
C GLY A 499 -26.32 6.78 12.12
N VAL A 500 -27.14 6.38 11.15
CA VAL A 500 -27.82 5.08 11.15
C VAL A 500 -26.80 3.95 10.93
N VAL A 501 -26.75 3.00 11.86
CA VAL A 501 -26.00 1.74 11.70
C VAL A 501 -26.88 0.76 10.94
N VAL A 502 -26.54 0.51 9.68
CA VAL A 502 -27.25 -0.47 8.85
C VAL A 502 -26.84 -1.88 9.32
N PRO A 503 -27.79 -2.77 9.65
CA PRO A 503 -27.45 -4.14 10.03
C PRO A 503 -26.82 -4.88 8.85
N PRO A 504 -25.76 -5.69 9.07
CA PRO A 504 -25.22 -6.56 8.03
C PRO A 504 -26.30 -7.56 7.61
N ARG A 505 -26.37 -7.87 6.31
CA ARG A 505 -27.32 -8.86 5.79
C ARG A 505 -26.52 -9.99 5.15
N LEU A 506 -26.87 -11.23 5.48
CA LEU A 506 -26.24 -12.43 4.93
C LEU A 506 -27.03 -12.90 3.70
N GLU A 507 -26.35 -13.30 2.64
CA GLU A 507 -26.96 -13.94 1.46
C GLU A 507 -26.64 -15.43 1.46
N LEU A 508 -27.63 -16.25 1.84
CA LEU A 508 -27.45 -17.70 1.96
C LEU A 508 -27.63 -18.44 0.63
N ALA A 509 -27.92 -17.73 -0.46
CA ALA A 509 -28.12 -18.27 -1.81
C ALA A 509 -26.92 -18.02 -2.75
N ASN A 510 -25.75 -17.66 -2.22
CA ASN A 510 -24.51 -17.65 -2.99
C ASN A 510 -24.12 -19.11 -3.34
N GLN A 511 -24.06 -19.42 -4.64
CA GLN A 511 -23.78 -20.77 -5.14
C GLN A 511 -22.42 -21.32 -4.69
N ASP A 512 -21.36 -20.52 -4.73
CA ASP A 512 -20.00 -20.95 -4.38
C ASP A 512 -19.87 -21.19 -2.87
N LEU A 513 -20.50 -20.34 -2.06
CA LEU A 513 -20.60 -20.54 -0.61
C LEU A 513 -21.32 -21.86 -0.30
N VAL A 514 -22.52 -22.06 -0.85
CA VAL A 514 -23.31 -23.29 -0.63
C VAL A 514 -22.53 -24.53 -1.09
N LYS A 515 -21.88 -24.46 -2.27
CA LYS A 515 -21.07 -25.54 -2.82
C LYS A 515 -19.89 -25.91 -1.93
N SER A 516 -19.15 -24.93 -1.40
CA SER A 516 -18.03 -25.19 -0.47
C SER A 516 -18.50 -25.83 0.85
N HIS A 517 -19.68 -25.44 1.35
CA HIS A 517 -20.30 -26.06 2.53
C HIS A 517 -20.81 -27.49 2.24
N VAL A 518 -21.35 -27.75 1.04
CA VAL A 518 -21.68 -29.11 0.57
C VAL A 518 -20.44 -29.99 0.58
N TYR A 519 -19.33 -29.52 0.03
CA TYR A 519 -18.05 -30.25 0.05
C TYR A 519 -17.48 -30.43 1.46
N SER A 520 -17.61 -29.44 2.33
CA SER A 520 -17.20 -29.55 3.74
C SER A 520 -17.99 -30.62 4.48
N LEU A 521 -19.30 -30.70 4.29
CA LEU A 521 -20.11 -31.75 4.90
C LEU A 521 -19.78 -33.12 4.29
N TRP A 522 -19.67 -33.21 2.97
CA TRP A 522 -19.22 -34.42 2.28
C TRP A 522 -17.89 -34.92 2.86
N LEU A 523 -16.90 -34.04 3.02
CA LEU A 523 -15.60 -34.39 3.59
C LEU A 523 -15.74 -34.89 5.04
N SER A 524 -16.61 -34.29 5.85
CA SER A 524 -16.86 -34.75 7.22
C SER A 524 -17.39 -36.20 7.27
N TYR A 525 -18.22 -36.58 6.30
CA TYR A 525 -18.75 -37.93 6.15
C TYR A 525 -17.70 -38.96 5.71
N THR A 526 -16.62 -38.53 5.05
CA THR A 526 -15.50 -39.42 4.70
C THR A 526 -14.64 -39.79 5.91
N GLY A 527 -14.62 -38.95 6.96
CA GLY A 527 -13.78 -39.15 8.15
C GLY A 527 -12.28 -39.06 7.89
N VAL A 528 -11.86 -38.61 6.70
CA VAL A 528 -10.46 -38.51 6.30
C VAL A 528 -9.73 -37.47 7.13
N ASN A 529 -8.58 -37.84 7.69
CA ASN A 529 -7.65 -36.89 8.26
C ASN A 529 -6.66 -36.42 7.19
N LEU A 530 -6.77 -35.15 6.79
CA LEU A 530 -5.88 -34.54 5.78
C LEU A 530 -4.47 -34.24 6.29
N GLY A 531 -4.20 -34.43 7.60
CA GLY A 531 -2.86 -34.32 8.14
C GLY A 531 -2.33 -32.87 8.21
N ASN A 532 -0.99 -32.73 8.18
CA ASN A 532 -0.32 -31.44 8.33
C ASN A 532 0.25 -30.87 7.02
N SER A 533 0.32 -31.67 5.96
CA SER A 533 0.98 -31.28 4.71
C SER A 533 0.45 -32.05 3.49
N MET A 534 0.56 -31.46 2.31
CA MET A 534 -0.01 -32.03 1.07
C MET A 534 0.64 -33.34 0.61
N ASN A 535 1.89 -33.62 0.99
CA ASN A 535 2.55 -34.91 0.74
C ASN A 535 2.00 -36.07 1.59
N GLU A 536 1.17 -35.79 2.59
CA GLU A 536 0.42 -36.82 3.31
C GLU A 536 -0.80 -37.28 2.51
N ILE A 537 -1.27 -36.45 1.57
CA ILE A 537 -2.45 -36.67 0.71
C ILE A 537 -2.06 -37.22 -0.66
N LEU A 538 -1.06 -36.62 -1.29
CA LEU A 538 -0.58 -36.96 -2.62
C LEU A 538 0.59 -37.95 -2.56
N ASP A 539 0.60 -38.88 -3.50
CA ASP A 539 1.68 -39.85 -3.67
C ASP A 539 2.78 -39.28 -4.56
N LEU A 540 3.86 -38.83 -3.91
CA LEU A 540 5.02 -38.23 -4.57
C LEU A 540 6.03 -39.27 -5.06
N GLU A 541 5.81 -40.56 -4.79
CA GLU A 541 6.65 -41.65 -5.28
C GLU A 541 6.25 -42.08 -6.70
N GLN A 542 5.04 -41.71 -7.14
CA GLN A 542 4.56 -41.95 -8.50
C GLN A 542 4.87 -40.78 -9.44
N ASP A 543 4.86 -41.07 -10.75
CA ASP A 543 5.08 -40.06 -11.78
C ASP A 543 3.94 -39.02 -11.82
N TYR A 544 4.22 -37.85 -12.40
CA TYR A 544 3.25 -36.80 -12.64
C TYR A 544 2.00 -37.40 -13.33
N PRO A 545 0.78 -37.19 -12.79
CA PRO A 545 0.34 -36.03 -11.99
C PRO A 545 0.38 -36.18 -10.46
N TYR A 546 1.10 -37.13 -9.87
CA TYR A 546 1.08 -37.36 -8.40
C TYR A 546 -0.34 -37.67 -7.90
N PRO A 547 -0.84 -38.90 -8.09
CA PRO A 547 -2.20 -39.26 -7.72
C PRO A 547 -2.42 -39.18 -6.20
N LEU A 548 -3.67 -39.13 -5.77
CA LEU A 548 -4.03 -39.31 -4.35
C LEU A 548 -3.52 -40.66 -3.84
N LYS A 549 -2.99 -40.71 -2.63
CA LYS A 549 -2.59 -41.96 -1.99
C LYS A 549 -3.77 -42.92 -1.91
N ASN A 550 -3.51 -44.21 -2.11
CA ASN A 550 -4.55 -45.24 -2.16
C ASN A 550 -5.44 -45.27 -0.90
N ASP A 551 -4.84 -45.07 0.28
CA ASP A 551 -5.58 -45.03 1.56
C ASP A 551 -6.56 -43.85 1.63
N ILE A 552 -6.11 -42.66 1.21
CA ILE A 552 -6.94 -41.45 1.15
C ILE A 552 -8.04 -41.63 0.10
N LYS A 553 -7.68 -42.15 -1.09
CA LYS A 553 -8.64 -42.41 -2.18
C LYS A 553 -9.72 -43.40 -1.77
N ALA A 554 -9.38 -44.42 -0.99
CA ALA A 554 -10.32 -45.40 -0.47
C ALA A 554 -11.27 -44.78 0.57
N GLN A 555 -10.75 -43.93 1.46
CA GLN A 555 -11.56 -43.26 2.48
C GLN A 555 -12.47 -42.15 1.90
N LEU A 556 -12.04 -41.45 0.85
CA LEU A 556 -12.86 -40.42 0.18
C LEU A 556 -14.04 -41.00 -0.62
N LYS A 557 -14.00 -42.30 -0.96
CA LYS A 557 -15.11 -42.96 -1.65
C LYS A 557 -16.20 -43.36 -0.68
N LEU A 558 -17.25 -42.54 -0.61
CA LEU A 558 -18.47 -42.88 0.11
C LEU A 558 -19.22 -44.01 -0.61
N ASN A 559 -19.70 -44.97 0.16
CA ASN A 559 -20.67 -45.97 -0.25
C ASN A 559 -22.07 -45.34 -0.43
N GLU A 560 -22.89 -45.89 -1.33
CA GLU A 560 -24.18 -45.29 -1.74
C GLU A 560 -25.10 -44.94 -0.56
N LYS A 561 -25.14 -45.80 0.47
CA LYS A 561 -25.95 -45.55 1.67
C LYS A 561 -25.51 -44.30 2.44
N THR A 562 -24.21 -44.09 2.57
CA THR A 562 -23.63 -42.95 3.30
C THR A 562 -23.71 -41.68 2.48
N LEU A 563 -23.55 -41.80 1.15
CA LEU A 563 -23.77 -40.68 0.22
C LEU A 563 -25.23 -40.20 0.26
N GLN A 564 -26.19 -41.14 0.31
CA GLN A 564 -27.60 -40.81 0.46
C GLN A 564 -27.90 -40.15 1.80
N GLN A 565 -27.30 -40.61 2.90
CA GLN A 565 -27.42 -39.96 4.21
C GLN A 565 -26.87 -38.52 4.20
N CYS A 566 -25.72 -38.30 3.56
CA CYS A 566 -25.15 -36.97 3.37
C CYS A 566 -26.08 -36.06 2.54
N PHE A 567 -26.70 -36.60 1.49
CA PHE A 567 -27.72 -35.89 0.72
C PHE A 567 -28.93 -35.52 1.58
N ASP A 568 -29.48 -36.45 2.35
CA ASP A 568 -30.67 -36.22 3.18
C ASP A 568 -30.40 -35.14 4.26
N ASP A 569 -29.20 -35.14 4.84
CA ASP A 569 -28.77 -34.10 5.79
C ASP A 569 -28.59 -32.73 5.13
N LEU A 570 -27.99 -32.68 3.93
CA LEU A 570 -27.84 -31.44 3.17
C LEU A 570 -29.19 -30.88 2.72
N ASP A 571 -30.08 -31.74 2.23
CA ASP A 571 -31.43 -31.37 1.85
C ASP A 571 -32.19 -30.85 3.07
N LYS A 572 -32.03 -31.46 4.24
CA LYS A 572 -32.62 -30.96 5.50
C LYS A 572 -32.06 -29.59 5.92
N ILE A 573 -30.75 -29.36 5.79
CA ILE A 573 -30.11 -28.07 6.11
C ILE A 573 -30.57 -26.98 5.13
N LEU A 574 -30.59 -27.28 3.84
CA LEU A 574 -30.97 -26.32 2.79
C LEU A 574 -32.48 -26.09 2.73
N ASN A 575 -33.30 -27.04 3.21
CA ASN A 575 -34.74 -26.89 3.41
C ASN A 575 -35.13 -26.14 4.69
N ASP A 576 -34.16 -25.70 5.49
CA ASP A 576 -34.45 -24.80 6.61
C ASP A 576 -35.09 -23.50 6.14
N SER A 577 -35.98 -22.93 6.96
CA SER A 577 -36.73 -21.71 6.66
C SER A 577 -35.86 -20.51 6.29
N PHE A 578 -34.66 -20.39 6.87
CA PHE A 578 -33.73 -19.30 6.57
C PHE A 578 -33.09 -19.47 5.18
N CYS A 579 -32.64 -20.67 4.82
CA CYS A 579 -32.02 -20.97 3.54
C CYS A 579 -33.04 -20.93 2.39
N GLN A 580 -34.20 -21.56 2.56
CA GLN A 580 -35.25 -21.64 1.54
C GLN A 580 -35.76 -20.26 1.10
N THR A 581 -35.83 -19.31 2.04
CA THR A 581 -36.27 -17.94 1.71
C THR A 581 -35.38 -17.27 0.68
N ASP A 582 -34.08 -17.58 0.66
CA ASP A 582 -33.13 -17.03 -0.31
C ASP A 582 -32.92 -17.95 -1.51
N LEU A 583 -32.87 -19.28 -1.31
CA LEU A 583 -32.70 -20.27 -2.37
C LEU A 583 -33.87 -20.30 -3.37
N GLN A 584 -35.09 -19.95 -2.94
CA GLN A 584 -36.24 -19.84 -3.85
C GLN A 584 -36.18 -18.62 -4.78
N LYS A 585 -35.33 -17.64 -4.48
CA LYS A 585 -35.19 -16.41 -5.28
C LYS A 585 -34.19 -16.59 -6.43
N VAL A 586 -33.39 -17.66 -6.42
CA VAL A 586 -32.32 -17.91 -7.38
C VAL A 586 -32.68 -19.06 -8.33
N SER A 587 -32.27 -18.95 -9.59
CA SER A 587 -32.60 -19.91 -10.65
C SER A 587 -31.66 -21.12 -10.72
N TRP A 588 -30.46 -21.02 -10.17
CA TRP A 588 -29.43 -22.07 -10.25
C TRP A 588 -29.72 -23.27 -9.32
N TYR A 589 -30.42 -23.04 -8.20
CA TYR A 589 -30.62 -24.06 -7.18
C TYR A 589 -31.73 -25.05 -7.55
N SER A 590 -31.41 -26.33 -7.49
CA SER A 590 -32.39 -27.42 -7.58
C SER A 590 -31.91 -28.63 -6.78
N GLN A 591 -32.82 -29.53 -6.41
CA GLN A 591 -32.42 -30.80 -5.80
C GLN A 591 -31.52 -31.63 -6.72
N GLU A 592 -31.67 -31.48 -8.03
CA GLU A 592 -30.82 -32.15 -9.02
C GLU A 592 -29.40 -31.58 -9.00
N TRP A 593 -29.25 -30.25 -8.90
CA TRP A 593 -27.95 -29.61 -8.72
C TRP A 593 -27.21 -30.13 -7.47
N LEU A 594 -27.93 -30.33 -6.36
CA LEU A 594 -27.34 -30.84 -5.13
C LEU A 594 -26.82 -32.28 -5.31
N LYS A 595 -27.61 -33.15 -5.95
CA LYS A 595 -27.20 -34.53 -6.27
C LYS A 595 -25.97 -34.57 -7.16
N GLN A 596 -25.96 -33.75 -8.22
CA GLN A 596 -24.83 -33.65 -9.14
C GLN A 596 -23.58 -33.09 -8.45
N THR A 597 -23.73 -32.10 -7.58
CA THR A 597 -22.60 -31.51 -6.85
C THR A 597 -21.96 -32.54 -5.91
N LEU A 598 -22.79 -33.32 -5.20
CA LEU A 598 -22.33 -34.39 -4.31
C LEU A 598 -21.67 -35.55 -5.06
N SER A 599 -22.24 -36.00 -6.18
CA SER A 599 -21.67 -37.09 -6.97
C SER A 599 -20.30 -36.72 -7.56
N HIS A 600 -20.09 -35.44 -7.88
CA HIS A 600 -18.82 -34.93 -8.38
C HIS A 600 -17.82 -34.51 -7.28
N ALA A 601 -18.19 -34.57 -5.99
CA ALA A 601 -17.35 -34.05 -4.90
C ALA A 601 -15.95 -34.70 -4.85
N PHE A 602 -15.86 -36.01 -5.10
CA PHE A 602 -14.57 -36.71 -5.19
C PHE A 602 -13.67 -36.14 -6.31
N HIS A 603 -14.24 -35.92 -7.50
CA HIS A 603 -13.50 -35.37 -8.64
C HIS A 603 -13.15 -33.89 -8.41
N ALA A 604 -14.01 -33.14 -7.72
CA ALA A 604 -13.73 -31.76 -7.34
C ALA A 604 -12.57 -31.69 -6.33
N PHE A 605 -12.52 -32.59 -5.35
CA PHE A 605 -11.41 -32.69 -4.39
C PHE A 605 -10.08 -32.99 -5.10
N ASP A 606 -10.10 -33.96 -6.02
CA ASP A 606 -8.91 -34.34 -6.78
C ASP A 606 -8.40 -33.20 -7.67
N ARG A 607 -9.29 -32.47 -8.33
CA ARG A 607 -8.93 -31.29 -9.14
C ARG A 607 -8.41 -30.12 -8.31
N ALA A 608 -8.88 -29.95 -7.08
CA ALA A 608 -8.35 -28.91 -6.20
C ALA A 608 -6.85 -29.11 -5.87
N CYS A 609 -6.31 -30.32 -6.08
CA CYS A 609 -4.87 -30.59 -5.95
C CYS A 609 -4.04 -30.17 -7.16
N ASP A 610 -4.65 -29.86 -8.33
CA ASP A 610 -3.93 -29.66 -9.60
C ASP A 610 -2.92 -28.51 -9.54
N ARG A 611 -3.27 -27.42 -8.86
CA ARG A 611 -2.36 -26.30 -8.67
C ARG A 611 -1.12 -26.71 -7.88
N TRP A 612 -1.30 -27.39 -6.76
CA TRP A 612 -0.18 -27.89 -5.95
C TRP A 612 0.67 -28.89 -6.76
N ARG A 613 0.05 -29.78 -7.53
CA ARG A 613 0.74 -30.73 -8.42
C ARG A 613 1.64 -30.02 -9.41
N SER A 614 1.14 -28.97 -10.06
CA SER A 614 1.95 -28.14 -10.97
C SER A 614 3.13 -27.50 -10.25
N LEU A 615 2.89 -26.84 -9.11
CA LEU A 615 3.95 -26.16 -8.35
C LEU A 615 5.05 -27.12 -7.90
N TYR A 616 4.68 -28.32 -7.43
CA TYR A 616 5.64 -29.32 -7.01
C TYR A 616 6.38 -29.93 -8.21
N TYR A 617 5.68 -30.24 -9.31
CA TYR A 617 6.27 -30.73 -10.56
C TYR A 617 7.32 -29.76 -11.12
N ASP A 618 7.00 -28.46 -11.13
CA ASP A 618 7.91 -27.43 -11.62
C ASP A 618 9.16 -27.34 -10.75
N ALA A 619 8.99 -27.35 -9.42
CA ALA A 619 10.11 -27.33 -8.47
C ALA A 619 10.97 -28.61 -8.57
N ASP A 620 10.36 -29.78 -8.76
CA ASP A 620 11.08 -31.04 -8.89
C ASP A 620 11.85 -31.15 -10.20
N ASN A 621 11.24 -30.77 -11.33
CA ASN A 621 11.94 -30.69 -12.61
C ASN A 621 13.09 -29.68 -12.58
N GLN A 622 12.91 -28.56 -11.89
CA GLN A 622 13.98 -27.59 -11.69
C GLN A 622 15.13 -28.20 -10.89
N LEU A 623 14.84 -29.00 -9.85
CA LEU A 623 15.84 -29.69 -9.05
C LEU A 623 16.60 -30.75 -9.86
N ILE A 624 15.90 -31.56 -10.66
CA ILE A 624 16.50 -32.61 -11.50
C ILE A 624 17.43 -31.97 -12.53
N LYS A 625 16.96 -30.98 -13.29
CA LYS A 625 17.77 -30.26 -14.29
C LYS A 625 18.99 -29.59 -13.66
N ALA A 626 18.85 -29.05 -12.45
CA ALA A 626 19.96 -28.48 -11.71
C ALA A 626 21.02 -29.55 -11.35
N ARG A 627 20.61 -30.70 -10.82
CA ARG A 627 21.54 -31.80 -10.49
C ARG A 627 22.24 -32.37 -11.72
N GLU A 628 21.52 -32.56 -12.81
CA GLU A 628 22.11 -33.01 -14.09
C GLU A 628 23.20 -32.04 -14.59
N ASN A 629 23.02 -30.74 -14.37
CA ASN A 629 24.03 -29.73 -14.72
C ASN A 629 25.27 -29.78 -13.80
N ILE A 630 25.08 -29.99 -12.49
CA ILE A 630 26.17 -30.20 -11.54
C ILE A 630 26.96 -31.48 -11.89
N ASP A 631 26.26 -32.55 -12.25
CA ASP A 631 26.86 -33.82 -12.66
C ASP A 631 27.61 -33.70 -13.99
N ARG A 632 27.06 -32.95 -14.96
CA ARG A 632 27.76 -32.63 -16.22
C ARG A 632 29.07 -31.90 -15.98
N HIS A 633 29.13 -30.99 -15.01
CA HIS A 633 30.37 -30.34 -14.61
C HIS A 633 31.35 -31.32 -14.01
N SER A 634 30.87 -32.18 -13.11
CA SER A 634 31.71 -33.21 -12.47
C SER A 634 32.30 -34.21 -13.48
N ARG A 635 31.69 -34.34 -14.67
CA ARG A 635 32.18 -35.14 -15.81
C ARG A 635 33.07 -34.34 -16.78
N GLY A 636 33.35 -33.06 -16.51
CA GLY A 636 34.25 -32.21 -17.31
C GLY A 636 33.60 -31.49 -18.50
N ASN A 637 32.27 -31.51 -18.61
CA ASN A 637 31.53 -31.05 -19.80
C ASN A 637 30.82 -29.69 -19.62
N SER A 638 31.16 -28.89 -18.59
CA SER A 638 30.56 -27.57 -18.35
C SER A 638 31.46 -26.65 -17.52
N THR A 639 31.18 -25.35 -17.56
CA THR A 639 31.96 -24.28 -16.92
C THR A 639 31.74 -24.18 -15.40
N GLN A 640 32.66 -23.53 -14.69
CA GLN A 640 32.54 -23.28 -13.23
C GLN A 640 31.32 -22.40 -12.89
N GLU A 641 30.90 -21.56 -13.83
CA GLU A 641 29.76 -20.64 -13.69
C GLU A 641 28.43 -21.39 -13.80
N GLU A 642 28.29 -22.29 -14.80
CA GLU A 642 27.13 -23.19 -14.94
C GLU A 642 26.95 -24.11 -13.73
N ARG A 643 28.04 -24.54 -13.09
CA ARG A 643 27.96 -25.29 -11.83
C ARG A 643 27.42 -24.45 -10.67
N ARG A 644 27.87 -23.21 -10.52
CA ARG A 644 27.37 -22.33 -9.44
C ARG A 644 25.89 -21.98 -9.64
N GLU A 645 25.47 -21.78 -10.88
CA GLU A 645 24.05 -21.59 -11.24
C GLU A 645 23.22 -22.83 -10.87
N ALA A 646 23.72 -24.01 -11.23
CA ALA A 646 23.06 -25.27 -10.94
C ALA A 646 23.00 -25.57 -9.42
N GLU A 647 24.07 -25.30 -8.66
CA GLU A 647 24.11 -25.48 -7.19
C GLU A 647 23.09 -24.57 -6.48
N ALA A 648 22.95 -23.32 -6.92
CA ALA A 648 22.01 -22.43 -6.28
C ALA A 648 20.56 -22.71 -6.76
N LEU A 649 20.34 -23.19 -8.00
CA LEU A 649 19.03 -23.65 -8.46
C LEU A 649 18.56 -24.87 -7.69
N GLU A 650 19.50 -25.76 -7.37
CA GLU A 650 19.26 -26.89 -6.48
C GLU A 650 18.79 -26.40 -5.10
N LYS A 651 19.43 -25.36 -4.55
CA LYS A 651 19.09 -24.78 -3.25
C LYS A 651 17.71 -24.11 -3.25
N GLU A 652 17.37 -23.35 -4.29
CA GLU A 652 16.06 -22.71 -4.40
C GLU A 652 14.95 -23.75 -4.61
N ALA A 653 15.16 -24.72 -5.50
CA ALA A 653 14.20 -25.80 -5.74
C ALA A 653 13.97 -26.65 -4.48
N LYS A 654 15.03 -26.99 -3.73
CA LYS A 654 14.90 -27.64 -2.42
C LYS A 654 14.04 -26.82 -1.46
N ARG A 655 14.31 -25.52 -1.34
CA ARG A 655 13.54 -24.64 -0.46
C ARG A 655 12.07 -24.52 -0.87
N GLN A 656 11.78 -24.46 -2.18
CA GLN A 656 10.40 -24.46 -2.69
C GLN A 656 9.70 -25.78 -2.37
N LYS A 657 10.37 -26.92 -2.53
CA LYS A 657 9.83 -28.23 -2.13
C LYS A 657 9.61 -28.30 -0.62
N ASP A 658 10.56 -27.84 0.20
CA ASP A 658 10.42 -27.78 1.66
C ASP A 658 9.26 -26.89 2.08
N LEU A 659 9.02 -25.78 1.36
CA LEU A 659 7.87 -24.90 1.55
C LEU A 659 6.57 -25.55 1.09
N LEU A 660 6.53 -26.36 0.04
CA LEU A 660 5.30 -27.03 -0.40
C LEU A 660 4.92 -28.20 0.51
N VAL A 661 5.92 -28.80 1.17
CA VAL A 661 5.81 -29.98 2.03
C VAL A 661 5.77 -29.61 3.53
N GLY A 662 6.03 -28.34 3.89
CA GLY A 662 5.86 -27.84 5.26
C GLY A 662 7.01 -28.18 6.22
N GLN A 663 8.21 -28.50 5.72
CA GLN A 663 9.35 -28.91 6.56
C GLN A 663 10.16 -27.75 7.16
N SER A 664 9.88 -26.49 6.79
CA SER A 664 10.76 -25.34 7.06
C SER A 664 10.34 -24.42 8.23
N GLN A 665 9.27 -24.73 8.99
CA GLN A 665 8.84 -23.92 10.13
C GLN A 665 8.53 -24.76 11.37
N GLY A 666 8.92 -24.27 12.56
CA GLY A 666 8.66 -24.94 13.84
C GLY A 666 7.18 -25.03 14.20
N ASN A 667 6.88 -25.79 15.26
CA ASN A 667 5.60 -26.35 15.75
C ASN A 667 4.25 -25.59 15.61
N ASN A 668 4.17 -24.38 15.06
CA ASN A 668 2.91 -23.67 14.81
C ASN A 668 2.51 -23.71 13.31
N ASN A 669 2.07 -24.89 12.85
CA ASN A 669 1.64 -25.15 11.46
C ASN A 669 0.36 -24.40 11.01
N SER A 670 -0.39 -23.77 11.92
CA SER A 670 -1.64 -23.07 11.57
C SER A 670 -1.45 -21.81 10.70
N GLN A 671 -0.22 -21.29 10.62
CA GLN A 671 0.13 -20.11 9.80
C GLN A 671 0.69 -20.48 8.42
N PHE A 672 0.84 -21.77 8.12
CA PHE A 672 1.41 -22.28 6.88
C PHE A 672 0.37 -22.28 5.75
N ASP A 673 0.73 -21.71 4.60
CA ASP A 673 -0.20 -21.49 3.48
C ASP A 673 -0.57 -22.81 2.74
N PHE A 674 0.30 -23.84 2.80
CA PHE A 674 0.02 -25.18 2.24
C PHE A 674 -0.41 -26.19 3.31
N TYR A 675 -0.87 -25.71 4.47
CA TYR A 675 -1.59 -26.56 5.42
C TYR A 675 -2.88 -27.05 4.74
N PRO A 676 -3.15 -28.36 4.66
CA PRO A 676 -4.17 -28.92 3.77
C PRO A 676 -5.54 -28.23 3.81
N TYR A 677 -6.11 -28.04 5.00
CA TYR A 677 -7.43 -27.38 5.13
C TYR A 677 -7.42 -25.93 4.64
N ARG A 678 -6.31 -25.21 4.83
CA ARG A 678 -6.17 -23.83 4.37
C ARG A 678 -5.92 -23.76 2.86
N TYR A 679 -5.15 -24.69 2.32
CA TYR A 679 -4.95 -24.84 0.88
C TYR A 679 -6.29 -25.11 0.17
N PHE A 680 -7.06 -26.11 0.61
CA PHE A 680 -8.36 -26.42 0.02
C PHE A 680 -9.39 -25.29 0.19
N ALA A 681 -9.29 -24.49 1.26
CA ALA A 681 -10.09 -23.28 1.38
C ALA A 681 -9.72 -22.23 0.32
N SER A 682 -8.42 -22.01 0.08
CA SER A 682 -7.95 -21.05 -0.93
C SER A 682 -8.27 -21.46 -2.38
N GLU A 683 -8.41 -22.76 -2.63
CA GLU A 683 -8.84 -23.31 -3.92
C GLU A 683 -10.37 -23.40 -4.05
N GLY A 684 -11.13 -22.89 -3.06
CA GLY A 684 -12.60 -22.82 -3.09
C GLY A 684 -13.30 -24.17 -2.85
N PHE A 685 -12.56 -25.22 -2.47
CA PHE A 685 -13.15 -26.52 -2.14
C PHE A 685 -13.74 -26.52 -0.73
N LEU A 686 -13.08 -25.87 0.23
CA LEU A 686 -13.58 -25.68 1.61
C LEU A 686 -13.96 -24.21 1.85
N PRO A 687 -14.85 -23.93 2.81
CA PRO A 687 -15.15 -22.56 3.20
C PRO A 687 -13.91 -21.88 3.80
N GLY A 688 -13.48 -20.79 3.16
CA GLY A 688 -12.36 -19.96 3.61
C GLY A 688 -12.83 -18.84 4.54
N PHE A 689 -12.68 -19.03 5.85
CA PHE A 689 -12.96 -17.95 6.81
C PHE A 689 -11.77 -16.97 6.87
N ASN A 690 -11.79 -15.97 5.99
CA ASN A 690 -11.02 -14.71 6.09
C ASN A 690 -9.47 -14.86 6.10
N PHE A 691 -8.90 -15.51 5.08
CA PHE A 691 -7.44 -15.53 4.87
C PHE A 691 -7.12 -15.09 3.44
N PRO A 692 -6.18 -14.15 3.21
CA PRO A 692 -5.85 -13.70 1.86
C PRO A 692 -5.04 -14.74 1.07
N ARG A 693 -5.34 -14.87 -0.22
CA ARG A 693 -4.53 -15.52 -1.28
C ARG A 693 -3.05 -15.25 -1.13
N LEU A 694 -2.21 -16.23 -1.51
CA LEU A 694 -0.74 -16.21 -1.48
C LEU A 694 -0.17 -14.78 -1.44
N PRO A 695 0.06 -14.25 -0.22
CA PRO A 695 0.39 -12.86 -0.05
C PRO A 695 1.86 -12.62 -0.39
N ILE A 696 2.18 -11.40 -0.81
CA ILE A 696 3.56 -10.99 -0.98
C ILE A 696 4.08 -10.57 0.38
N ARG A 697 5.24 -11.10 0.77
CA ARG A 697 5.84 -10.82 2.09
C ARG A 697 7.01 -9.86 1.93
N ALA A 698 7.19 -8.98 2.90
CA ALA A 698 8.40 -8.20 3.06
C ALA A 698 9.19 -8.75 4.25
N TYR A 699 10.41 -9.19 4.00
CA TYR A 699 11.34 -9.53 5.06
C TYR A 699 11.93 -8.26 5.68
N ILE A 700 11.78 -8.11 6.99
CA ILE A 700 12.36 -7.04 7.78
C ILE A 700 13.33 -7.63 8.80
N ARG A 701 14.49 -6.98 8.97
CA ARG A 701 15.41 -7.31 10.06
C ARG A 701 14.99 -6.51 11.30
N ALA A 702 14.25 -7.15 12.21
CA ALA A 702 13.77 -6.56 13.45
C ALA A 702 14.41 -7.30 14.64
N GLY A 703 15.53 -6.78 15.14
CA GLY A 703 16.30 -7.42 16.22
C GLY A 703 17.29 -8.47 15.70
N GLU A 704 17.54 -9.52 16.50
CA GLU A 704 18.44 -10.64 16.15
C GLU A 704 17.80 -11.63 15.17
N GLN A 705 16.46 -11.70 15.15
CA GLN A 705 15.68 -12.50 14.21
C GLN A 705 15.02 -11.60 13.15
N GLY A 706 14.73 -12.14 11.96
CA GLY A 706 14.00 -11.41 10.94
C GLY A 706 12.53 -11.79 10.92
N GLU A 707 11.67 -10.81 10.70
CA GLU A 707 10.21 -11.01 10.64
C GLU A 707 9.70 -10.82 9.21
N PHE A 708 8.58 -11.45 8.89
CA PHE A 708 7.92 -11.31 7.58
C PHE A 708 6.60 -10.56 7.73
N ILE A 709 6.47 -9.46 7.00
CA ILE A 709 5.24 -8.68 6.92
C ILE A 709 4.47 -9.10 5.67
N SER A 710 3.28 -9.66 5.86
CA SER A 710 2.42 -10.14 4.76
C SER A 710 1.50 -9.04 4.22
N ARG A 711 1.31 -9.00 2.89
CA ARG A 711 0.40 -8.09 2.17
C ARG A 711 -0.38 -8.82 1.07
N PRO A 712 -1.71 -8.58 0.93
CA PRO A 712 -2.44 -8.98 -0.27
C PRO A 712 -1.78 -8.41 -1.52
N ARG A 713 -1.75 -9.17 -2.61
CA ARG A 713 -1.05 -8.82 -3.87
C ARG A 713 -1.42 -7.43 -4.40
N THR A 714 -2.72 -7.13 -4.41
CA THR A 714 -3.29 -5.85 -4.88
C THR A 714 -2.81 -4.63 -4.10
N ILE A 715 -2.46 -4.80 -2.82
CA ILE A 715 -1.89 -3.76 -1.96
C ILE A 715 -0.37 -3.77 -2.04
N ALA A 716 0.23 -4.97 -2.12
CA ALA A 716 1.68 -5.18 -2.14
C ALA A 716 2.35 -4.49 -3.33
N ILE A 717 1.75 -4.52 -4.52
CA ILE A 717 2.29 -3.85 -5.73
C ILE A 717 2.57 -2.35 -5.53
N ARG A 718 1.93 -1.74 -4.53
CA ARG A 718 2.13 -0.35 -4.12
C ARG A 718 2.91 -0.25 -2.81
N GLU A 719 2.49 -0.93 -1.74
CA GLU A 719 3.12 -0.81 -0.41
C GLU A 719 4.52 -1.41 -0.35
N LEU A 720 4.75 -2.51 -1.05
CA LEU A 720 6.04 -3.20 -1.12
C LEU A 720 6.81 -2.80 -2.40
N ALA A 721 6.39 -1.74 -3.08
CA ALA A 721 7.04 -1.24 -4.29
C ALA A 721 8.46 -0.71 -4.01
N PRO A 722 9.35 -0.69 -5.01
CA PRO A 722 10.71 -0.20 -4.89
C PRO A 722 10.74 1.22 -4.31
N THR A 723 11.69 1.46 -3.42
CA THR A 723 11.94 2.73 -2.72
C THR A 723 10.85 3.16 -1.74
N ASN A 724 9.71 2.47 -1.68
CA ASN A 724 8.63 2.79 -0.75
C ASN A 724 9.08 2.56 0.71
N VAL A 725 8.42 3.24 1.64
CA VAL A 725 8.69 3.13 3.08
C VAL A 725 7.51 2.47 3.77
N LEU A 726 7.79 1.37 4.46
CA LEU A 726 6.91 0.67 5.37
C LEU A 726 7.17 1.12 6.81
N TYR A 727 6.07 1.24 7.56
CA TYR A 727 6.13 1.57 8.98
C TYR A 727 5.75 0.35 9.81
N TYR A 728 6.65 -0.08 10.70
CA TYR A 728 6.46 -1.24 11.58
C TYR A 728 7.18 -1.02 12.93
N GLU A 729 6.49 -1.30 14.02
CA GLU A 729 6.93 -1.15 15.41
C GLU A 729 7.57 0.20 15.76
N GLY A 730 7.02 1.29 15.22
CA GLY A 730 7.57 2.64 15.44
C GLY A 730 8.84 2.93 14.64
N ASN A 731 9.16 2.10 13.65
CA ASN A 731 10.34 2.22 12.80
C ASN A 731 9.96 2.35 11.32
N LYS A 732 10.90 2.86 10.51
CA LYS A 732 10.79 2.96 9.05
C LYS A 732 11.67 1.93 8.36
N TYR A 733 11.09 1.19 7.44
CA TYR A 733 11.76 0.23 6.60
C TYR A 733 11.58 0.61 5.14
N GLN A 734 12.66 0.84 4.41
CA GLN A 734 12.58 1.10 2.98
C GLN A 734 12.72 -0.20 2.20
N ILE A 735 11.83 -0.44 1.26
CA ILE A 735 11.99 -1.52 0.27
C ILE A 735 13.19 -1.18 -0.61
N ASN A 736 14.27 -1.94 -0.43
CA ASN A 736 15.50 -1.74 -1.16
C ASN A 736 15.83 -2.93 -2.06
N LYS A 737 15.34 -4.12 -1.74
CA LYS A 737 15.68 -5.33 -2.47
C LYS A 737 14.44 -6.11 -2.86
N THR A 738 14.50 -6.74 -4.03
CA THR A 738 13.64 -7.87 -4.38
C THR A 738 14.46 -9.14 -4.27
N ARG A 739 13.79 -10.26 -3.95
CA ARG A 739 14.46 -11.56 -4.06
C ARG A 739 14.75 -11.83 -5.53
N ILE A 740 15.99 -12.20 -5.84
CA ILE A 740 16.38 -12.65 -7.17
C ILE A 740 16.48 -14.18 -7.14
N PRO A 741 15.74 -14.90 -8.02
CA PRO A 741 15.93 -16.32 -8.23
C PRO A 741 17.35 -16.61 -8.70
N VAL A 742 17.85 -17.80 -8.41
CA VAL A 742 19.25 -18.13 -8.71
C VAL A 742 19.60 -18.05 -10.20
N LYS A 743 18.63 -18.31 -11.09
CA LYS A 743 18.74 -18.17 -12.55
C LYS A 743 18.92 -16.73 -13.05
N GLY A 744 19.04 -15.76 -12.14
CA GLY A 744 18.92 -14.35 -12.45
C GLY A 744 17.46 -13.93 -12.61
N VAL A 745 17.27 -12.68 -13.02
CA VAL A 745 15.94 -12.09 -13.15
C VAL A 745 15.29 -12.59 -14.44
N VAL A 746 14.15 -13.27 -14.32
CA VAL A 746 13.32 -13.68 -15.47
C VAL A 746 12.22 -12.65 -15.66
N TYR A 747 12.21 -12.01 -16.83
CA TYR A 747 11.16 -11.08 -17.21
C TYR A 747 10.08 -11.77 -18.03
N ASN A 748 8.84 -11.49 -17.67
CA ASN A 748 7.68 -11.77 -18.49
C ASN A 748 7.52 -10.70 -19.57
N ARG A 749 7.02 -11.14 -20.72
CA ARG A 749 6.64 -10.27 -21.83
C ARG A 749 5.13 -10.18 -21.85
N VAL A 750 4.60 -8.98 -21.74
CA VAL A 750 3.16 -8.72 -21.68
C VAL A 750 2.80 -7.69 -22.75
N ALA A 751 1.80 -8.01 -23.56
CA ALA A 751 1.20 -7.07 -24.50
C ALA A 751 -0.19 -6.69 -24.00
N ILE A 752 -0.52 -5.41 -24.08
CA ILE A 752 -1.68 -4.80 -23.44
C ILE A 752 -2.51 -4.12 -24.51
N CYS A 753 -3.81 -4.38 -24.52
CA CYS A 753 -4.75 -3.64 -25.33
C CYS A 753 -5.20 -2.38 -24.60
N HIS A 754 -4.71 -1.20 -25.00
CA HIS A 754 -5.17 0.07 -24.43
C HIS A 754 -6.63 0.40 -24.79
N HIS A 755 -7.21 -0.27 -25.79
CA HIS A 755 -8.60 -0.06 -26.17
C HIS A 755 -9.58 -0.73 -25.20
N CYS A 756 -9.48 -2.05 -24.98
CA CYS A 756 -10.43 -2.78 -24.13
C CYS A 756 -9.85 -3.15 -22.74
N GLY A 757 -8.54 -3.01 -22.52
CA GLY A 757 -7.88 -3.38 -21.26
C GLY A 757 -7.44 -4.85 -21.16
N TYR A 758 -7.61 -5.66 -22.21
CA TYR A 758 -7.21 -7.07 -22.23
C TYR A 758 -5.68 -7.23 -22.32
N PHE A 759 -5.08 -8.19 -21.60
CA PHE A 759 -3.65 -8.50 -21.69
C PHE A 759 -3.36 -9.83 -22.39
N HIS A 760 -2.14 -9.94 -22.91
CA HIS A 760 -1.58 -11.08 -23.61
C HIS A 760 -0.19 -11.38 -23.06
N ASP A 761 0.05 -12.59 -22.58
CA ASP A 761 1.36 -13.05 -22.12
C ASP A 761 1.76 -14.37 -22.81
N GLY A 762 2.95 -14.89 -22.49
CA GLY A 762 3.46 -16.12 -23.11
C GLY A 762 3.60 -16.01 -24.63
N GLU A 763 3.07 -17.00 -25.36
CA GLU A 763 3.09 -17.04 -26.83
C GLU A 763 2.24 -15.93 -27.47
N ASP A 764 1.19 -15.50 -26.77
CA ASP A 764 0.25 -14.49 -27.27
C ASP A 764 0.83 -13.07 -27.29
N PHE A 765 1.95 -12.82 -26.61
CA PHE A 765 2.68 -11.55 -26.65
C PHE A 765 3.04 -11.10 -28.09
N ILE A 766 3.28 -12.06 -28.99
CA ILE A 766 3.73 -11.79 -30.35
C ILE A 766 2.60 -11.17 -31.20
N ARG A 767 1.34 -11.36 -30.81
CA ARG A 767 0.16 -10.86 -31.54
C ARG A 767 0.27 -9.36 -31.84
N ASN A 768 -0.26 -8.97 -32.99
CA ASN A 768 -0.36 -7.56 -33.41
C ASN A 768 -1.78 -7.00 -33.20
N THR A 769 -2.75 -7.87 -32.96
CA THR A 769 -4.15 -7.56 -32.70
C THR A 769 -4.58 -8.19 -31.38
N CYS A 770 -5.52 -7.55 -30.70
CA CYS A 770 -6.08 -8.04 -29.46
C CYS A 770 -6.99 -9.25 -29.72
N ALA A 771 -6.84 -10.31 -28.94
CA ALA A 771 -7.68 -11.51 -29.05
C ALA A 771 -9.13 -11.28 -28.59
N ASN A 772 -9.37 -10.27 -27.75
CA ASN A 772 -10.70 -9.95 -27.23
C ASN A 772 -11.49 -9.03 -28.18
N CYS A 773 -10.93 -7.86 -28.54
CA CYS A 773 -11.67 -6.86 -29.34
C CYS A 773 -11.20 -6.73 -30.81
N GLY A 774 -10.16 -7.47 -31.23
CA GLY A 774 -9.62 -7.41 -32.60
C GLY A 774 -8.83 -6.15 -32.96
N GLN A 775 -8.79 -5.12 -32.09
CA GLN A 775 -8.04 -3.88 -32.35
C GLN A 775 -6.53 -4.09 -32.39
N LYS A 776 -5.83 -3.23 -33.14
CA LYS A 776 -4.36 -3.26 -33.23
C LYS A 776 -3.74 -2.89 -31.88
N LEU A 777 -2.74 -3.65 -31.44
CA LEU A 777 -1.94 -3.34 -30.24
C LEU A 777 -0.96 -2.21 -30.56
N ALA A 778 -1.41 -0.97 -30.40
CA ALA A 778 -0.66 0.27 -30.66
C ALA A 778 -0.39 1.05 -29.36
N GLN A 779 0.41 2.11 -29.42
CA GLN A 779 0.66 3.00 -28.27
C GLN A 779 -0.63 3.69 -27.79
N ASP A 780 -0.68 4.05 -26.51
CA ASP A 780 -1.77 4.88 -25.98
C ASP A 780 -1.60 6.38 -26.32
N ASP A 781 -2.60 7.19 -25.97
CA ASP A 781 -2.63 8.64 -26.21
C ASP A 781 -1.49 9.41 -25.51
N GLN A 782 -0.84 8.79 -24.51
CA GLN A 782 0.28 9.35 -23.77
C GLN A 782 1.64 8.87 -24.32
N GLY A 783 1.65 8.08 -25.39
CA GLY A 783 2.86 7.55 -26.04
C GLY A 783 3.43 6.30 -25.35
N ASN A 784 2.69 5.65 -24.47
CA ASN A 784 3.12 4.45 -23.78
C ASN A 784 3.00 3.22 -24.69
N SER A 785 3.98 2.31 -24.61
CA SER A 785 4.00 1.09 -25.41
C SER A 785 2.98 0.06 -24.91
N ALA A 786 2.17 -0.47 -25.84
CA ALA A 786 1.33 -1.64 -25.60
C ALA A 786 2.15 -2.90 -25.28
N LYS A 787 3.38 -3.03 -25.78
CA LYS A 787 4.25 -4.19 -25.53
C LYS A 787 5.30 -3.84 -24.49
N LEU A 788 5.25 -4.54 -23.36
CA LEU A 788 6.20 -4.47 -22.26
C LEU A 788 7.06 -5.73 -22.26
N THR A 789 8.38 -5.57 -22.37
CA THR A 789 9.33 -6.69 -22.47
C THR A 789 10.01 -7.05 -21.15
N GLN A 790 10.08 -6.09 -20.21
CA GLN A 790 10.73 -6.24 -18.91
C GLN A 790 9.70 -6.12 -17.79
N VAL A 791 8.79 -7.09 -17.70
CA VAL A 791 7.78 -7.17 -16.63
C VAL A 791 8.17 -8.26 -15.64
N LEU A 792 8.52 -7.88 -14.43
CA LEU A 792 8.92 -8.78 -13.36
C LEU A 792 7.71 -9.09 -12.46
N GLU A 793 7.41 -10.37 -12.27
CA GLU A 793 6.42 -10.78 -11.27
C GLU A 793 6.93 -10.45 -9.87
N MET A 794 6.09 -9.81 -9.07
CA MET A 794 6.48 -9.35 -7.74
C MET A 794 6.60 -10.53 -6.77
N ASP A 795 7.83 -10.82 -6.35
CA ASP A 795 8.14 -11.77 -5.27
C ASP A 795 8.32 -11.01 -3.94
N ASN A 796 8.69 -11.76 -2.90
CA ASN A 796 8.98 -11.28 -1.58
C ASN A 796 10.04 -10.18 -1.61
N ALA A 797 9.69 -9.04 -1.05
CA ALA A 797 10.57 -7.91 -0.90
C ALA A 797 11.48 -8.09 0.32
N ILE A 798 12.63 -7.45 0.29
CA ILE A 798 13.50 -7.29 1.46
C ILE A 798 13.54 -5.79 1.75
N ALA A 799 13.23 -5.45 2.99
CA ALA A 799 13.28 -4.07 3.45
C ALA A 799 14.47 -3.89 4.40
N ARG A 800 15.12 -2.74 4.27
CA ARG A 800 16.16 -2.30 5.20
C ARG A 800 15.59 -1.27 6.16
N LYS A 801 16.00 -1.35 7.43
CA LYS A 801 15.67 -0.30 8.40
C LYS A 801 16.34 0.99 7.94
N THR A 802 15.60 2.10 7.93
CA THR A 802 16.13 3.42 7.59
C THR A 802 16.24 4.28 8.84
N ASN A 803 16.25 5.60 8.70
CA ASN A 803 16.29 6.51 9.84
C ASN A 803 15.10 6.26 10.77
N ARG A 804 15.28 6.55 12.06
CA ARG A 804 14.21 6.65 13.05
C ARG A 804 13.08 7.58 12.58
N ILE A 805 11.86 7.31 13.05
CA ILE A 805 10.73 8.23 12.92
C ILE A 805 10.97 9.40 13.86
N THR A 806 11.14 10.59 13.32
CA THR A 806 11.30 11.79 14.14
C THR A 806 9.97 12.52 14.31
N CYS A 807 9.85 13.32 15.36
CA CYS A 807 8.70 14.20 15.57
C CYS A 807 8.59 15.35 14.54
N ASP A 808 9.55 15.47 13.62
CA ASP A 808 9.45 16.38 12.48
C ASP A 808 8.60 15.75 11.33
N GLU A 809 8.28 14.46 11.41
CA GLU A 809 7.50 13.72 10.39
C GLU A 809 6.00 13.74 10.68
N GLU A 810 5.29 14.68 10.06
CA GLU A 810 3.85 14.86 10.30
C GLU A 810 2.95 13.85 9.58
N GLU A 811 3.35 13.38 8.41
CA GLU A 811 2.62 12.39 7.62
C GLU A 811 3.56 11.30 7.13
N ARG A 812 3.00 10.11 6.87
CA ARG A 812 3.75 9.03 6.23
C ARG A 812 4.27 9.48 4.87
N LEU A 813 5.48 9.05 4.54
CA LEU A 813 6.00 9.22 3.19
C LEU A 813 5.17 8.37 2.23
N LYS A 814 4.44 9.02 1.33
CA LYS A 814 3.67 8.37 0.26
C LYS A 814 4.36 8.62 -1.07
N TYR A 815 4.92 7.58 -1.65
CA TYR A 815 5.33 7.60 -3.04
C TYR A 815 4.11 7.33 -3.92
N GLY A 816 3.92 8.16 -4.94
CA GLY A 816 2.91 7.94 -5.98
C GLY A 816 3.48 6.99 -7.03
N TYR A 817 2.72 5.96 -7.38
CA TYR A 817 3.07 5.00 -8.41
C TYR A 817 2.04 5.05 -9.52
N ASP A 818 2.48 4.88 -10.76
CA ASP A 818 1.59 4.69 -11.92
C ASP A 818 1.18 3.21 -11.96
N LEU A 819 -0.06 2.93 -11.56
CA LEU A 819 -0.63 1.58 -11.53
C LEU A 819 -1.68 1.47 -12.63
N ILE A 820 -1.54 0.45 -13.46
CA ILE A 820 -2.51 0.09 -14.49
C ILE A 820 -3.08 -1.29 -14.21
N THR A 821 -4.35 -1.48 -14.51
CA THR A 821 -5.08 -2.73 -14.30
C THR A 821 -5.60 -3.26 -15.63
N HIS A 822 -5.38 -4.55 -15.86
CA HIS A 822 -5.74 -5.28 -17.07
C HIS A 822 -6.36 -6.62 -16.70
N PHE A 823 -7.06 -7.24 -17.64
CA PHE A 823 -7.71 -8.52 -17.40
C PHE A 823 -7.51 -9.50 -18.56
N GLN A 824 -7.77 -10.78 -18.30
CA GLN A 824 -7.81 -11.85 -19.28
C GLN A 824 -8.88 -12.85 -18.86
N TYR A 825 -9.74 -13.28 -19.79
CA TYR A 825 -10.76 -14.29 -19.48
C TYR A 825 -10.12 -15.67 -19.38
N ALA A 826 -10.65 -16.49 -18.47
CA ALA A 826 -10.38 -17.92 -18.50
C ALA A 826 -11.03 -18.54 -19.76
N PRO A 827 -10.39 -19.54 -20.41
CA PRO A 827 -10.94 -20.18 -21.60
C PRO A 827 -12.37 -20.68 -21.38
N GLU A 828 -13.29 -20.32 -22.30
CA GLU A 828 -14.70 -20.76 -22.30
C GLU A 828 -15.55 -20.34 -21.09
N LYS A 829 -15.05 -19.41 -20.27
CA LYS A 829 -15.73 -18.89 -19.07
C LYS A 829 -16.20 -17.43 -19.21
N GLN A 830 -16.52 -17.01 -20.44
CA GLN A 830 -17.02 -15.67 -20.74
C GLN A 830 -18.49 -15.73 -21.15
N GLN A 831 -19.29 -14.83 -20.57
CA GLN A 831 -20.67 -14.58 -20.97
C GLN A 831 -20.83 -13.10 -21.27
N THR A 832 -21.56 -12.75 -22.34
CA THR A 832 -21.87 -11.37 -22.67
C THR A 832 -23.37 -11.13 -22.63
N ALA A 833 -23.78 -9.91 -22.34
CA ALA A 833 -25.17 -9.49 -22.35
C ALA A 833 -25.29 -8.02 -22.77
N LYS A 834 -26.45 -7.65 -23.30
CA LYS A 834 -26.81 -6.27 -23.59
C LYS A 834 -27.89 -5.79 -22.65
N VAL A 835 -27.83 -4.52 -22.27
CA VAL A 835 -28.88 -3.82 -21.52
C VAL A 835 -29.63 -2.92 -22.48
N ILE A 836 -30.89 -3.26 -22.74
CA ILE A 836 -31.71 -2.62 -23.78
C ILE A 836 -32.84 -1.85 -23.09
N ALA A 837 -32.97 -0.56 -23.39
CA ALA A 837 -34.07 0.28 -22.92
C ALA A 837 -35.42 -0.14 -23.54
N GLU A 838 -36.54 0.37 -23.01
CA GLU A 838 -37.88 0.11 -23.54
C GLU A 838 -38.06 0.58 -25.00
N ASP A 839 -37.37 1.66 -25.39
CA ASP A 839 -37.36 2.19 -26.76
C ASP A 839 -36.47 1.40 -27.74
N GLY A 840 -35.80 0.33 -27.27
CA GLY A 840 -34.88 -0.49 -28.05
C GLY A 840 -33.44 0.02 -28.08
N THR A 841 -33.14 1.14 -27.43
CA THR A 841 -31.77 1.68 -27.34
C THR A 841 -30.85 0.76 -26.53
N GLU A 842 -29.68 0.42 -27.08
CA GLU A 842 -28.65 -0.31 -26.33
C GLU A 842 -27.90 0.66 -25.39
N LEU A 843 -28.09 0.50 -24.08
CA LEU A 843 -27.52 1.39 -23.07
C LEU A 843 -26.12 0.93 -22.64
N LEU A 844 -25.98 -0.35 -22.30
CA LEU A 844 -24.76 -0.97 -21.80
C LEU A 844 -24.48 -2.31 -22.49
N ARG A 845 -23.21 -2.64 -22.68
CA ARG A 845 -22.76 -4.02 -22.88
C ARG A 845 -22.10 -4.53 -21.60
N LEU A 846 -22.53 -5.71 -21.16
CA LEU A 846 -22.02 -6.42 -20.00
C LEU A 846 -21.19 -7.62 -20.49
N SER A 847 -20.01 -7.82 -19.92
CA SER A 847 -19.21 -9.01 -20.14
C SER A 847 -18.74 -9.58 -18.83
N TYR A 848 -19.24 -10.76 -18.48
CA TYR A 848 -18.89 -11.51 -17.29
C TYR A 848 -17.80 -12.53 -17.60
N GLY A 849 -16.84 -12.63 -16.69
CA GLY A 849 -15.78 -13.64 -16.73
C GLY A 849 -15.67 -14.36 -15.39
N GLU A 850 -15.90 -15.67 -15.38
CA GLU A 850 -15.68 -16.50 -14.20
C GLU A 850 -14.18 -16.83 -14.09
N THR A 851 -13.60 -16.70 -12.89
CA THR A 851 -12.18 -17.00 -12.63
C THR A 851 -11.19 -16.29 -13.58
N ALA A 852 -11.50 -15.06 -14.00
CA ALA A 852 -10.65 -14.28 -14.89
C ALA A 852 -9.35 -13.82 -14.19
N GLU A 853 -8.26 -13.71 -14.93
CA GLU A 853 -7.01 -13.14 -14.41
C GLU A 853 -7.09 -11.61 -14.45
N ILE A 854 -6.83 -10.97 -13.31
CA ILE A 854 -6.56 -9.53 -13.20
C ILE A 854 -5.05 -9.35 -13.05
N LEU A 855 -4.46 -8.61 -13.99
CA LEU A 855 -3.07 -8.23 -14.00
C LEU A 855 -2.95 -6.75 -13.61
N ARG A 856 -2.23 -6.47 -12.52
CA ARG A 856 -1.87 -5.09 -12.16
C ARG A 856 -0.40 -4.87 -12.39
N ILE A 857 -0.05 -3.76 -13.03
CA ILE A 857 1.34 -3.41 -13.36
C ILE A 857 1.69 -2.05 -12.76
N ASN A 858 2.83 -2.00 -12.08
CA ASN A 858 3.44 -0.78 -11.58
C ASN A 858 4.49 -0.31 -12.58
N ARG A 859 4.21 0.83 -13.20
CA ARG A 859 5.05 1.45 -14.24
C ARG A 859 6.08 2.43 -13.70
N GLY A 860 6.28 2.46 -12.39
CA GLY A 860 7.26 3.34 -11.76
C GLY A 860 6.61 4.48 -10.97
N LEU A 861 7.42 5.49 -10.65
CA LEU A 861 7.00 6.63 -9.85
C LEU A 861 6.25 7.65 -10.72
N THR A 862 5.05 8.09 -10.30
CA THR A 862 4.21 9.06 -11.05
C THR A 862 4.91 10.40 -11.35
N LYS A 863 5.91 10.78 -10.55
CA LYS A 863 6.67 12.04 -10.72
C LYS A 863 7.96 11.88 -11.54
N SER A 864 8.31 10.67 -11.95
CA SER A 864 9.50 10.39 -12.77
C SER A 864 9.19 10.59 -14.25
N LYS A 865 10.17 11.02 -15.04
CA LYS A 865 10.10 10.98 -16.51
C LYS A 865 10.50 9.62 -17.08
N GLU A 866 11.20 8.81 -16.29
CA GLU A 866 11.59 7.45 -16.67
C GLU A 866 10.44 6.49 -16.32
N THR A 867 10.09 5.61 -17.26
CA THR A 867 9.14 4.51 -17.06
C THR A 867 9.87 3.30 -16.46
N GLY A 868 9.21 2.61 -15.54
CA GLY A 868 9.74 1.46 -14.81
C GLY A 868 10.76 1.80 -13.72
N PHE A 869 11.37 0.76 -13.16
CA PHE A 869 12.38 0.80 -12.12
C PHE A 869 13.75 0.36 -12.66
N LYS A 870 14.81 0.66 -11.90
CA LYS A 870 16.18 0.20 -12.17
C LYS A 870 16.54 -0.91 -11.18
N LEU A 871 16.98 -2.06 -11.68
CA LEU A 871 17.27 -3.25 -10.87
C LEU A 871 18.68 -3.76 -11.16
N ASP A 872 19.49 -3.93 -10.12
CA ASP A 872 20.74 -4.69 -10.22
C ASP A 872 20.42 -6.19 -10.15
N THR A 873 20.62 -6.89 -11.27
CA THR A 873 20.20 -8.28 -11.48
C THR A 873 21.04 -9.31 -10.72
N THR A 874 22.17 -8.88 -10.15
CA THR A 874 23.05 -9.76 -9.37
C THR A 874 22.73 -9.67 -7.89
N SER A 875 22.47 -8.46 -7.39
CA SER A 875 22.30 -8.18 -5.96
C SER A 875 20.85 -8.10 -5.48
N GLY A 876 19.89 -7.91 -6.41
CA GLY A 876 18.49 -7.67 -6.10
C GLY A 876 18.16 -6.25 -5.67
N ASP A 877 19.14 -5.35 -5.69
CA ASP A 877 18.97 -3.98 -5.24
C ASP A 877 18.22 -3.13 -6.28
N TRP A 878 17.19 -2.44 -5.81
CA TRP A 878 16.53 -1.38 -6.56
C TRP A 878 17.40 -0.12 -6.55
N VAL A 879 17.85 0.30 -7.72
CA VAL A 879 18.79 1.42 -7.89
C VAL A 879 18.03 2.74 -7.89
N SER A 880 18.17 3.52 -6.81
CA SER A 880 17.46 4.79 -6.64
C SER A 880 18.35 6.00 -6.34
N LYS A 881 19.67 5.82 -6.25
CA LYS A 881 20.62 6.87 -5.81
C LYS A 881 21.75 7.02 -6.82
N ASP A 882 22.12 8.26 -7.11
CA ASP A 882 23.24 8.62 -8.02
C ASP A 882 24.61 8.08 -7.56
N ASN A 883 24.75 7.69 -6.29
CA ASN A 883 25.99 7.15 -5.70
C ASN A 883 25.97 5.61 -5.50
N TYR A 884 25.04 4.89 -6.14
CA TYR A 884 25.04 3.42 -6.10
C TYR A 884 26.19 2.88 -6.96
N GLN A 885 27.04 2.04 -6.37
CA GLN A 885 28.04 1.28 -7.13
C GLN A 885 27.43 -0.08 -7.47
N PRO A 886 27.11 -0.32 -8.76
CA PRO A 886 26.49 -1.57 -9.17
C PRO A 886 27.44 -2.75 -8.92
N GLN A 887 26.87 -3.84 -8.42
CA GLN A 887 27.59 -5.10 -8.24
C GLN A 887 27.55 -5.95 -9.52
N GLY A 888 26.54 -5.72 -10.37
CA GLY A 888 26.39 -6.38 -11.67
C GLY A 888 25.71 -5.51 -12.72
N GLU A 889 25.04 -6.16 -13.67
CA GLU A 889 24.27 -5.48 -14.72
C GLU A 889 23.01 -4.82 -14.14
N VAL A 890 22.73 -3.60 -14.59
CA VAL A 890 21.57 -2.83 -14.12
C VAL A 890 20.56 -2.74 -15.24
N ASP A 891 19.47 -3.47 -15.10
CA ASP A 891 18.33 -3.35 -15.98
C ASP A 891 17.59 -2.06 -15.67
N THR A 892 17.14 -1.39 -16.73
CA THR A 892 16.31 -0.18 -16.66
C THR A 892 14.93 -0.50 -17.20
N SER A 893 13.92 0.31 -16.89
CA SER A 893 12.54 0.10 -17.37
C SER A 893 11.89 -1.22 -16.91
N VAL A 894 12.29 -1.72 -15.74
CA VAL A 894 11.67 -2.90 -15.12
C VAL A 894 10.31 -2.53 -14.54
N HIS A 895 9.25 -3.17 -15.03
CA HIS A 895 7.90 -3.01 -14.51
C HIS A 895 7.60 -4.13 -13.52
N LEU A 896 6.88 -3.83 -12.43
CA LEU A 896 6.45 -4.88 -11.49
C LEU A 896 5.02 -5.28 -11.78
N MET A 897 4.70 -6.57 -11.70
CA MET A 897 3.32 -7.04 -11.87
C MET A 897 2.87 -7.96 -10.74
N VAL A 898 1.56 -7.97 -10.50
CA VAL A 898 0.88 -8.99 -9.70
C VAL A 898 -0.31 -9.52 -10.47
N LYS A 899 -0.54 -10.83 -10.38
CA LYS A 899 -1.73 -11.50 -10.90
C LYS A 899 -2.65 -11.92 -9.75
N ASP A 900 -3.94 -11.73 -9.98
CA ASP A 900 -5.01 -12.20 -9.09
C ASP A 900 -6.12 -12.83 -9.94
N THR A 901 -6.88 -13.79 -9.42
CA THR A 901 -7.91 -14.52 -10.20
C THR A 901 -9.31 -14.29 -9.64
N SER A 902 -10.17 -13.51 -10.27
CA SER A 902 -11.47 -13.17 -9.69
C SER A 902 -12.60 -13.27 -10.71
N ASN A 903 -13.82 -13.37 -10.21
CA ASN A 903 -14.99 -13.12 -11.04
C ASN A 903 -15.01 -11.63 -11.40
N ILE A 904 -15.18 -11.33 -12.68
CA ILE A 904 -15.18 -9.96 -13.19
C ILE A 904 -16.46 -9.66 -13.98
N LEU A 905 -16.87 -8.40 -13.93
CA LEU A 905 -17.92 -7.84 -14.78
C LEU A 905 -17.37 -6.58 -15.42
N ILE A 906 -17.39 -6.55 -16.75
CA ILE A 906 -17.00 -5.38 -17.53
C ILE A 906 -18.26 -4.72 -18.06
N ILE A 907 -18.39 -3.42 -17.79
CA ILE A 907 -19.48 -2.59 -18.27
C ILE A 907 -18.93 -1.58 -19.28
N GLU A 908 -19.46 -1.63 -20.50
CA GLU A 908 -19.22 -0.66 -21.57
C GLU A 908 -20.47 0.22 -21.74
N PRO A 909 -20.41 1.53 -21.41
CA PRO A 909 -21.48 2.47 -21.76
C PRO A 909 -21.53 2.71 -23.27
N LEU A 910 -22.67 2.37 -23.90
CA LEU A 910 -22.89 2.51 -25.35
C LEU A 910 -23.63 3.80 -25.71
N ALA A 911 -24.55 4.23 -24.84
CA ALA A 911 -25.31 5.46 -25.01
C ALA A 911 -24.79 6.54 -24.06
N PHE A 912 -24.29 7.66 -24.61
CA PHE A 912 -24.00 8.87 -23.85
C PHE A 912 -25.19 9.83 -23.99
N PRO A 913 -25.62 10.52 -22.93
CA PRO A 913 -26.74 11.47 -23.02
C PRO A 913 -26.45 12.50 -24.14
N GLU A 914 -27.38 12.60 -25.10
CA GLU A 914 -27.27 13.55 -26.21
C GLU A 914 -27.16 14.97 -25.67
N GLN A 915 -26.29 15.75 -26.29
CA GLN A 915 -26.09 17.15 -25.94
C GLN A 915 -27.40 17.92 -26.13
N GLU A 916 -27.86 18.65 -25.11
CA GLU A 916 -28.61 19.87 -25.37
C GLU A 916 -27.70 20.76 -26.22
N LYS A 917 -27.98 20.81 -27.52
CA LYS A 917 -27.41 21.80 -28.44
C LYS A 917 -27.92 23.16 -28.00
N ASP A 918 -27.24 23.76 -27.04
CA ASP A 918 -27.33 25.20 -26.86
C ASP A 918 -26.67 25.81 -28.11
N GLU A 919 -27.49 26.26 -29.07
CA GLU A 919 -27.08 26.80 -30.38
C GLU A 919 -26.16 28.03 -30.27
N SER A 920 -25.81 28.46 -29.05
CA SER A 920 -25.08 29.68 -28.76
C SER A 920 -23.61 29.52 -28.39
N GLN A 921 -23.07 28.30 -28.19
CA GLN A 921 -21.62 28.13 -27.94
C GLN A 921 -21.04 26.87 -28.59
N GLU A 922 -20.05 27.06 -29.47
CA GLU A 922 -19.14 26.00 -29.92
C GLU A 922 -18.42 25.40 -28.70
N ALA A 923 -18.99 24.37 -28.08
CA ALA A 923 -18.31 23.60 -27.05
C ALA A 923 -17.10 22.91 -27.69
N SER A 924 -15.90 23.41 -27.39
CA SER A 924 -14.64 22.82 -27.85
C SER A 924 -14.58 21.31 -27.58
N SER A 925 -13.95 20.53 -28.47
CA SER A 925 -13.73 19.08 -28.34
C SER A 925 -13.24 18.64 -26.94
N TRP A 926 -12.39 19.48 -26.32
CA TRP A 926 -11.91 19.31 -24.94
C TRP A 926 -13.03 19.30 -23.89
N ALA A 927 -13.99 20.24 -23.95
CA ALA A 927 -15.06 20.34 -22.96
C ALA A 927 -16.00 19.13 -23.01
N CYS A 928 -16.19 18.56 -24.21
CA CYS A 928 -16.96 17.32 -24.39
C CYS A 928 -16.24 16.12 -23.75
N ALA A 929 -14.93 15.98 -23.96
CA ALA A 929 -14.13 14.90 -23.38
C ALA A 929 -14.14 14.91 -21.85
N VAL A 930 -13.96 16.08 -21.23
CA VAL A 930 -13.98 16.25 -19.76
C VAL A 930 -15.35 15.89 -19.16
N ARG A 931 -16.45 16.21 -19.86
CA ARG A 931 -17.80 15.87 -19.41
C ARG A 931 -18.09 14.37 -19.50
N THR A 932 -17.60 13.71 -20.55
CA THR A 932 -17.68 12.25 -20.70
C THR A 932 -16.90 11.53 -19.61
N GLU A 933 -15.68 11.98 -19.30
CA GLU A 933 -14.87 11.46 -18.20
C GLU A 933 -15.61 11.58 -16.86
N SER A 934 -16.13 12.77 -16.56
CA SER A 934 -16.92 13.02 -15.34
C SER A 934 -18.19 12.15 -15.26
N PHE A 935 -18.82 11.88 -16.41
CA PHE A 935 -19.97 10.97 -16.51
C PHE A 935 -19.58 9.54 -16.14
N VAL A 936 -18.53 8.98 -16.74
CA VAL A 936 -18.09 7.60 -16.47
C VAL A 936 -17.62 7.46 -15.01
N ILE A 937 -16.87 8.43 -14.48
CA ILE A 937 -16.47 8.46 -13.07
C ILE A 937 -17.70 8.44 -12.15
N THR A 938 -18.69 9.30 -12.43
CA THR A 938 -19.92 9.36 -11.63
C THR A 938 -20.72 8.06 -11.76
N LEU A 939 -20.83 7.49 -12.96
CA LEU A 939 -21.56 6.25 -13.24
C LEU A 939 -20.93 5.05 -12.53
N GLN A 940 -19.60 4.91 -12.56
CA GLN A 940 -18.88 3.85 -11.86
C GLN A 940 -19.25 3.81 -10.38
N TYR A 941 -19.11 4.92 -9.66
CA TYR A 941 -19.38 4.94 -8.22
C TYR A 941 -20.88 4.81 -7.90
N ALA A 942 -21.76 5.28 -8.79
CA ALA A 942 -23.20 5.07 -8.63
C ALA A 942 -23.57 3.60 -8.77
N LEU A 943 -23.07 2.92 -9.81
CA LEU A 943 -23.28 1.49 -10.02
C LEU A 943 -22.62 0.65 -8.93
N GLU A 944 -21.39 0.97 -8.52
CA GLU A 944 -20.70 0.27 -7.42
C GLU A 944 -21.55 0.26 -6.14
N ARG A 945 -22.01 1.44 -5.71
CA ARG A 945 -22.83 1.56 -4.49
C ARG A 945 -24.22 0.96 -4.66
N ALA A 946 -24.79 1.03 -5.86
CA ALA A 946 -26.08 0.42 -6.14
C ALA A 946 -26.01 -1.10 -6.13
N ILE A 947 -24.97 -1.71 -6.70
CA ILE A 947 -24.73 -3.15 -6.63
C ILE A 947 -24.49 -3.56 -5.18
N GLN A 948 -23.64 -2.83 -4.45
CA GLN A 948 -23.41 -3.08 -3.02
C GLN A 948 -24.71 -2.99 -2.20
N ALA A 949 -25.59 -2.01 -2.47
CA ALA A 949 -26.85 -1.87 -1.76
C ALA A 949 -27.88 -2.95 -2.13
N GLN A 950 -28.00 -3.25 -3.43
CA GLN A 950 -28.98 -4.19 -3.97
C GLN A 950 -28.67 -5.63 -3.55
N TYR A 951 -27.41 -6.03 -3.65
CA TYR A 951 -26.91 -7.36 -3.28
C TYR A 951 -26.29 -7.40 -1.88
N LYS A 952 -26.39 -6.30 -1.14
CA LYS A 952 -26.04 -6.19 0.29
C LYS A 952 -24.58 -6.54 0.61
N LEU A 953 -23.67 -6.19 -0.31
CA LEU A 953 -22.24 -6.38 -0.15
C LEU A 953 -21.63 -5.35 0.79
N GLU A 954 -20.59 -5.76 1.53
CA GLU A 954 -19.72 -4.82 2.24
C GLU A 954 -18.86 -4.01 1.24
N ASN A 955 -18.45 -2.80 1.63
CA ASN A 955 -17.71 -1.88 0.76
C ASN A 955 -16.36 -2.44 0.24
N ASN A 956 -15.82 -3.48 0.87
CA ASN A 956 -14.57 -4.14 0.52
C ASN A 956 -14.77 -5.44 -0.27
N GLU A 957 -16.00 -5.89 -0.48
CA GLU A 957 -16.31 -7.13 -1.21
C GLU A 957 -16.40 -6.92 -2.72
N LEU A 958 -16.76 -5.71 -3.16
CA LEU A 958 -16.79 -5.31 -4.56
C LEU A 958 -15.81 -4.15 -4.79
N SER A 959 -14.91 -4.32 -5.74
CA SER A 959 -14.00 -3.26 -6.19
C SER A 959 -14.29 -2.88 -7.63
N SER A 960 -14.00 -1.62 -7.98
CA SER A 960 -14.19 -1.10 -9.33
C SER A 960 -12.98 -0.27 -9.80
N GLU A 961 -12.64 -0.36 -11.09
CA GLU A 961 -11.58 0.43 -11.72
C GLU A 961 -11.93 0.72 -13.20
N ARG A 962 -11.44 1.84 -13.73
CA ARG A 962 -11.66 2.24 -15.13
C ARG A 962 -10.54 1.67 -15.99
N ILE A 963 -10.89 1.01 -17.10
CA ILE A 963 -9.92 0.40 -18.03
C ILE A 963 -10.20 0.82 -19.47
N GLY A 964 -9.25 0.54 -20.37
CA GLY A 964 -9.41 0.80 -21.79
C GLY A 964 -9.53 2.29 -22.14
N GLN A 965 -8.61 3.13 -21.61
CA GLN A 965 -8.68 4.60 -21.70
C GLN A 965 -9.99 5.16 -21.10
N GLU A 966 -10.39 4.62 -19.95
CA GLU A 966 -11.58 5.02 -19.20
C GLU A 966 -12.92 4.83 -19.93
N LYS A 967 -12.95 3.98 -20.96
CA LYS A 967 -14.17 3.62 -21.70
C LYS A 967 -14.98 2.52 -21.02
N TYR A 968 -14.30 1.68 -20.25
CA TYR A 968 -14.91 0.50 -19.62
C TYR A 968 -14.77 0.61 -18.10
N ILE A 969 -15.77 0.09 -17.40
CA ILE A 969 -15.75 -0.04 -15.95
C ILE A 969 -15.59 -1.53 -15.63
N LEU A 970 -14.47 -1.88 -14.99
CA LEU A 970 -14.18 -3.22 -14.50
C LEU A 970 -14.65 -3.32 -13.05
N PHE A 971 -15.56 -4.24 -12.78
CA PHE A 971 -15.92 -4.69 -11.44
C PHE A 971 -15.31 -6.06 -11.18
N TRP A 972 -14.85 -6.28 -9.94
CA TRP A 972 -14.44 -7.61 -9.51
C TRP A 972 -14.75 -7.84 -8.03
N GLU A 973 -15.03 -9.11 -7.72
CA GLU A 973 -15.28 -9.54 -6.35
C GLU A 973 -13.94 -9.74 -5.64
N SER A 974 -13.77 -9.03 -4.52
CA SER A 974 -12.51 -8.99 -3.76
C SER A 974 -12.40 -10.11 -2.73
N ALA A 975 -13.50 -10.84 -2.45
CA ALA A 975 -13.54 -12.00 -1.57
C ALA A 975 -13.14 -13.29 -2.31
N GLU A 976 -12.50 -14.23 -1.60
CA GLU A 976 -12.14 -15.54 -2.15
C GLU A 976 -13.40 -16.36 -2.51
N GLY A 977 -13.41 -16.98 -3.68
CA GLY A 977 -14.58 -17.67 -4.24
C GLY A 977 -15.58 -16.76 -4.93
N GLY A 978 -15.50 -15.44 -4.72
CA GLY A 978 -16.47 -14.49 -5.23
C GLY A 978 -17.76 -14.44 -4.40
N ALA A 979 -18.40 -13.28 -4.37
CA ALA A 979 -19.74 -13.13 -3.79
C ALA A 979 -20.83 -13.76 -4.68
N GLY A 980 -20.47 -14.18 -5.91
CA GLY A 980 -21.42 -14.75 -6.88
C GLY A 980 -22.50 -13.75 -7.31
N VAL A 981 -22.27 -12.45 -7.08
CA VAL A 981 -23.19 -11.36 -7.40
C VAL A 981 -23.05 -10.96 -8.86
N LEU A 982 -21.81 -10.95 -9.37
CA LEU A 982 -21.56 -10.50 -10.74
C LEU A 982 -22.19 -11.40 -11.81
N SER A 983 -22.27 -12.71 -11.57
CA SER A 983 -22.99 -13.65 -12.46
C SER A 983 -24.50 -13.43 -12.42
N GLN A 984 -25.08 -13.23 -11.23
CA GLN A 984 -26.52 -12.99 -11.05
C GLN A 984 -27.02 -11.76 -11.82
N ILE A 985 -26.17 -10.74 -11.99
CA ILE A 985 -26.51 -9.55 -12.78
C ILE A 985 -26.83 -9.93 -14.24
N LEU A 986 -26.15 -10.94 -14.81
CA LEU A 986 -26.39 -11.39 -16.18
C LEU A 986 -27.57 -12.37 -16.28
N GLU A 987 -27.82 -13.16 -15.24
CA GLU A 987 -28.87 -14.19 -15.24
C GLU A 987 -30.28 -13.61 -15.07
N ASP A 988 -30.43 -12.54 -14.26
CA ASP A 988 -31.73 -11.89 -14.04
C ASP A 988 -31.96 -10.76 -15.05
N SER A 989 -32.96 -10.95 -15.93
CA SER A 989 -33.38 -9.95 -16.93
C SER A 989 -33.76 -8.58 -16.36
N THR A 990 -34.11 -8.50 -15.07
CA THR A 990 -34.52 -7.28 -14.36
C THR A 990 -33.45 -6.72 -13.41
N SER A 991 -32.28 -7.35 -13.33
CA SER A 991 -31.20 -6.96 -12.40
C SER A 991 -30.82 -5.49 -12.54
N MET A 992 -30.64 -5.02 -13.77
CA MET A 992 -30.27 -3.63 -14.07
C MET A 992 -31.35 -2.62 -13.71
N GLN A 993 -32.64 -2.99 -13.74
CA GLN A 993 -33.72 -2.15 -13.24
C GLN A 993 -33.58 -1.94 -11.74
N LYS A 994 -33.37 -3.03 -10.98
CA LYS A 994 -33.19 -2.98 -9.53
C LYS A 994 -31.96 -2.16 -9.15
N ILE A 995 -30.85 -2.35 -9.86
CA ILE A 995 -29.62 -1.56 -9.66
C ILE A 995 -29.86 -0.08 -9.98
N ALA A 996 -30.55 0.25 -11.08
CA ALA A 996 -30.85 1.63 -11.46
C ALA A 996 -31.76 2.32 -10.44
N GLN A 997 -32.80 1.63 -9.96
CA GLN A 997 -33.68 2.12 -8.90
C GLN A 997 -32.90 2.41 -7.62
N ALA A 998 -32.01 1.50 -7.20
CA ALA A 998 -31.14 1.71 -6.05
C ALA A 998 -30.19 2.90 -6.27
N ALA A 999 -29.60 3.05 -7.46
CA ALA A 999 -28.74 4.18 -7.80
C ALA A 999 -29.50 5.52 -7.75
N LEU A 1000 -30.73 5.57 -8.25
CA LEU A 1000 -31.59 6.76 -8.20
C LEU A 1000 -31.90 7.18 -6.75
N ASP A 1001 -32.13 6.21 -5.85
CA ASP A 1001 -32.41 6.50 -4.44
C ASP A 1001 -31.15 6.94 -3.70
N ILE A 1002 -30.02 6.23 -3.89
CA ILE A 1002 -28.70 6.60 -3.34
C ILE A 1002 -28.31 8.00 -3.79
N CYS A 1003 -28.58 8.36 -5.04
CA CYS A 1003 -28.34 9.70 -5.58
C CYS A 1003 -29.38 10.74 -5.13
N HIS A 1004 -30.29 10.43 -4.20
CA HIS A 1004 -31.32 11.33 -3.68
C HIS A 1004 -32.22 11.93 -4.77
N PHE A 1005 -32.53 11.16 -5.82
CA PHE A 1005 -33.51 11.54 -6.84
C PHE A 1005 -34.92 11.08 -6.50
N ILE A 1006 -35.05 9.98 -5.76
CA ILE A 1006 -36.34 9.49 -5.24
C ILE A 1006 -36.68 10.17 -3.92
N THR A 1007 -35.74 10.14 -2.97
CA THR A 1007 -35.86 10.85 -1.68
C THR A 1007 -34.96 12.08 -1.69
N PRO A 1008 -35.48 13.30 -1.98
CA PRO A 1008 -34.65 14.48 -2.12
C PRO A 1008 -33.96 14.85 -0.81
N LYS A 1009 -32.69 15.23 -0.91
CA LYS A 1009 -31.90 15.74 0.21
C LYS A 1009 -31.39 17.13 -0.09
N GLU A 1010 -31.96 18.14 0.55
CA GLU A 1010 -31.61 19.56 0.34
C GLU A 1010 -30.12 19.85 0.58
N SER A 1011 -29.47 19.10 1.49
CA SER A 1011 -28.05 19.28 1.79
C SER A 1011 -27.10 18.68 0.74
N CYS A 1012 -27.61 18.06 -0.33
CA CYS A 1012 -26.80 17.43 -1.38
C CYS A 1012 -26.82 18.27 -2.66
N ALA A 1013 -25.72 19.00 -2.92
CA ALA A 1013 -25.54 19.77 -4.14
C ALA A 1013 -25.21 18.84 -5.34
N GLN A 1014 -23.93 18.56 -5.59
CA GLN A 1014 -23.47 17.70 -6.70
C GLN A 1014 -23.23 16.25 -6.26
N ALA A 1015 -22.63 16.04 -5.09
CA ALA A 1015 -22.42 14.75 -4.46
C ALA A 1015 -22.25 14.93 -2.94
N CYS A 1016 -22.47 13.88 -2.16
CA CYS A 1016 -22.26 13.84 -0.71
C CYS A 1016 -21.87 12.42 -0.25
N TYR A 1017 -21.43 12.26 1.01
CA TYR A 1017 -20.96 10.95 1.53
C TYR A 1017 -22.04 9.87 1.66
N GLN A 1018 -23.31 10.29 1.67
CA GLN A 1018 -24.45 9.38 1.63
C GLN A 1018 -24.83 8.97 0.20
N CYS A 1019 -24.33 9.66 -0.83
CA CYS A 1019 -24.53 9.29 -2.23
C CYS A 1019 -23.22 8.78 -2.87
N LEU A 1020 -22.40 9.63 -3.50
CA LEU A 1020 -21.25 9.20 -4.32
C LEU A 1020 -19.88 9.42 -3.67
N LEU A 1021 -19.77 10.29 -2.65
CA LEU A 1021 -18.48 10.54 -2.00
C LEU A 1021 -18.16 9.39 -1.03
N SER A 1022 -16.92 8.91 -1.07
CA SER A 1022 -16.41 7.91 -0.16
C SER A 1022 -15.00 8.28 0.32
N TYR A 1023 -14.52 7.55 1.33
CA TYR A 1023 -13.13 7.71 1.79
C TYR A 1023 -12.12 7.24 0.73
N SER A 1024 -12.45 6.26 -0.11
CA SER A 1024 -11.54 5.68 -1.12
C SER A 1024 -11.41 6.54 -2.37
N ASN A 1025 -12.44 7.29 -2.77
CA ASN A 1025 -12.48 8.05 -4.02
C ASN A 1025 -12.17 9.55 -3.88
N GLN A 1026 -11.44 9.96 -2.83
CA GLN A 1026 -11.11 11.37 -2.55
C GLN A 1026 -10.44 12.13 -3.72
N LEU A 1027 -9.71 11.43 -4.59
CA LEU A 1027 -9.09 12.04 -5.78
C LEU A 1027 -10.12 12.41 -6.86
N ASP A 1028 -11.21 11.68 -6.94
CA ASP A 1028 -12.25 11.85 -7.96
C ASP A 1028 -13.37 12.81 -7.50
N HIS A 1029 -13.38 13.23 -6.23
CA HIS A 1029 -14.39 14.15 -5.68
C HIS A 1029 -14.68 15.39 -6.54
N PRO A 1030 -13.70 16.06 -7.16
CA PRO A 1030 -13.95 17.21 -8.02
C PRO A 1030 -14.77 16.90 -9.29
N ASN A 1031 -14.75 15.64 -9.76
CA ASN A 1031 -15.40 15.20 -10.99
C ASN A 1031 -16.80 14.58 -10.75
N LEU A 1032 -17.18 14.34 -9.49
CA LEU A 1032 -18.43 13.67 -9.14
C LEU A 1032 -19.63 14.62 -9.17
N ASN A 1033 -20.59 14.33 -10.06
CA ASN A 1033 -21.84 15.09 -10.14
C ASN A 1033 -23.02 14.18 -10.48
N ARG A 1034 -23.88 13.94 -9.48
CA ARG A 1034 -25.06 13.05 -9.60
C ARG A 1034 -25.98 13.40 -10.77
N TYR A 1035 -26.09 14.67 -11.14
CA TYR A 1035 -26.99 15.10 -12.20
C TYR A 1035 -26.53 14.64 -13.60
N LEU A 1036 -25.25 14.31 -13.80
CA LEU A 1036 -24.74 13.83 -15.08
C LEU A 1036 -25.33 12.48 -15.49
N ILE A 1037 -25.69 11.65 -14.51
CA ILE A 1037 -26.17 10.27 -14.74
C ILE A 1037 -27.69 10.12 -14.55
N LYS A 1038 -28.41 11.19 -14.17
CA LYS A 1038 -29.83 11.10 -13.77
C LYS A 1038 -30.71 10.51 -14.87
N GLU A 1039 -30.61 11.05 -16.09
CA GLU A 1039 -31.41 10.61 -17.23
C GLU A 1039 -31.02 9.20 -17.67
N PHE A 1040 -29.73 8.90 -17.69
CA PHE A 1040 -29.21 7.58 -18.01
C PHE A 1040 -29.70 6.52 -17.01
N LEU A 1041 -29.69 6.81 -15.71
CA LEU A 1041 -30.25 5.93 -14.69
C LEU A 1041 -31.77 5.76 -14.85
N ALA A 1042 -32.49 6.81 -15.26
CA ALA A 1042 -33.92 6.71 -15.52
C ALA A 1042 -34.22 5.77 -16.71
N GLN A 1043 -33.40 5.81 -17.77
CA GLN A 1043 -33.49 4.85 -18.89
C GLN A 1043 -33.16 3.42 -18.45
N LEU A 1044 -32.10 3.24 -17.64
CA LEU A 1044 -31.74 1.93 -17.09
C LEU A 1044 -32.85 1.33 -16.21
N ASN A 1045 -33.64 2.16 -15.53
CA ASN A 1045 -34.73 1.71 -14.66
C ASN A 1045 -35.83 0.95 -15.42
N TYR A 1046 -35.98 1.20 -16.71
CA TYR A 1046 -36.94 0.52 -17.59
C TYR A 1046 -36.25 -0.37 -18.64
N SER A 1047 -35.01 -0.79 -18.37
CA SER A 1047 -34.22 -1.62 -19.28
C SER A 1047 -34.35 -3.12 -18.99
N ARG A 1048 -33.93 -3.97 -19.91
CA ARG A 1048 -33.82 -5.43 -19.71
C ARG A 1048 -32.43 -5.93 -20.06
N VAL A 1049 -31.94 -6.91 -19.30
CA VAL A 1049 -30.72 -7.65 -19.63
C VAL A 1049 -31.07 -8.78 -20.61
N ALA A 1050 -30.39 -8.80 -21.75
CA ALA A 1050 -30.51 -9.83 -22.78
C ALA A 1050 -29.14 -10.47 -23.00
N LEU A 1051 -29.01 -11.75 -22.63
CA LEU A 1051 -27.78 -12.52 -22.85
C LEU A 1051 -27.44 -12.56 -24.36
N GLU A 1052 -26.20 -12.22 -24.69
CA GLU A 1052 -25.61 -12.41 -26.01
C GLU A 1052 -25.12 -13.87 -26.10
N GLN A 1053 -26.04 -14.83 -26.03
CA GLN A 1053 -25.89 -16.09 -26.72
C GLN A 1053 -27.19 -16.90 -26.69
N ASP A 1054 -27.52 -17.45 -27.84
CA ASP A 1054 -27.51 -18.90 -27.88
C ASP A 1054 -26.62 -19.32 -29.06
N LYS A 1055 -25.67 -20.21 -28.79
CA LYS A 1055 -25.46 -21.31 -29.74
C LYS A 1055 -26.86 -21.86 -30.03
N PRO A 1056 -27.22 -22.17 -31.29
CA PRO A 1056 -28.57 -22.59 -31.62
C PRO A 1056 -29.04 -23.60 -30.57
N SER A 1057 -30.25 -23.40 -30.02
CA SER A 1057 -30.76 -24.24 -28.93
C SER A 1057 -30.46 -25.71 -29.24
N ARG A 1058 -30.27 -26.59 -28.24
CA ARG A 1058 -29.92 -28.00 -28.52
C ARG A 1058 -30.84 -28.64 -29.59
N LEU A 1059 -32.09 -28.18 -29.68
CA LEU A 1059 -33.04 -28.49 -30.74
C LEU A 1059 -32.68 -27.87 -32.12
N GLU A 1060 -32.34 -26.59 -32.19
CA GLU A 1060 -31.87 -25.92 -33.42
C GLU A 1060 -30.51 -26.45 -33.92
N HIS A 1061 -29.55 -26.76 -33.02
CA HIS A 1061 -28.28 -27.38 -33.39
C HIS A 1061 -28.52 -28.80 -33.92
N TYR A 1062 -29.40 -29.56 -33.27
CA TYR A 1062 -29.86 -30.86 -33.76
C TYR A 1062 -30.51 -30.76 -35.15
N GLN A 1063 -31.40 -29.79 -35.37
CA GLN A 1063 -32.03 -29.55 -36.68
C GLN A 1063 -31.00 -29.17 -37.75
N ARG A 1064 -29.99 -28.37 -37.40
CA ARG A 1064 -28.89 -28.00 -38.30
C ARG A 1064 -28.03 -29.20 -38.69
N LEU A 1065 -27.66 -30.06 -37.74
CA LEU A 1065 -26.93 -31.31 -38.03
C LEU A 1065 -27.79 -32.27 -38.84
N LEU A 1066 -29.08 -32.40 -38.52
CA LEU A 1066 -30.02 -33.23 -39.27
C LEU A 1066 -30.12 -32.79 -40.74
N ALA A 1067 -30.13 -31.47 -41.00
CA ALA A 1067 -30.11 -30.91 -42.34
C ALA A 1067 -28.79 -31.15 -43.11
N GLN A 1068 -27.70 -31.48 -42.41
CA GLN A 1068 -26.38 -31.75 -42.97
C GLN A 1068 -26.09 -33.26 -43.18
N THR A 1069 -26.96 -34.16 -42.70
CA THR A 1069 -26.85 -35.62 -42.93
C THR A 1069 -27.04 -36.01 -44.40
N ASP A 1070 -26.46 -37.12 -44.84
CA ASP A 1070 -26.66 -37.62 -46.21
C ASP A 1070 -28.14 -37.99 -46.45
N PRO A 1071 -28.81 -37.46 -47.50
CA PRO A 1071 -30.20 -37.80 -47.83
C PRO A 1071 -30.45 -39.30 -48.04
N ASN A 1072 -29.43 -40.06 -48.43
CA ASN A 1072 -29.53 -41.49 -48.74
C ASN A 1072 -29.19 -42.41 -47.55
N SER A 1073 -28.81 -41.84 -46.40
CA SER A 1073 -28.41 -42.58 -45.20
C SER A 1073 -29.42 -42.35 -44.06
N GLU A 1074 -30.43 -43.22 -43.97
CA GLU A 1074 -31.41 -43.18 -42.86
C GLU A 1074 -30.76 -43.49 -41.51
N PHE A 1075 -29.65 -44.25 -41.53
CA PHE A 1075 -28.94 -44.69 -40.33
C PHE A 1075 -28.22 -43.54 -39.59
N GLU A 1076 -27.64 -42.57 -40.31
CA GLU A 1076 -27.06 -41.35 -39.71
C GLU A 1076 -28.07 -40.60 -38.84
N ARG A 1077 -29.32 -40.49 -39.32
CA ARG A 1077 -30.39 -39.80 -38.60
C ARG A 1077 -30.83 -40.55 -37.34
N ILE A 1078 -30.83 -41.89 -37.39
CA ILE A 1078 -31.15 -42.74 -36.24
C ILE A 1078 -30.09 -42.58 -35.15
N VAL A 1079 -28.80 -42.57 -35.52
CA VAL A 1079 -27.68 -42.38 -34.58
C VAL A 1079 -27.71 -40.97 -33.98
N LEU A 1080 -27.88 -39.93 -34.80
CA LEU A 1080 -27.99 -38.55 -34.32
C LEU A 1080 -29.19 -38.33 -33.38
N LYS A 1081 -30.33 -38.94 -33.69
CA LYS A 1081 -31.52 -38.91 -32.83
C LYS A 1081 -31.27 -39.61 -31.49
N ALA A 1082 -30.57 -40.75 -31.49
CA ALA A 1082 -30.21 -41.44 -30.25
C ALA A 1082 -29.25 -40.62 -29.37
N ILE A 1083 -28.25 -39.96 -29.96
CA ILE A 1083 -27.35 -39.02 -29.27
C ILE A 1083 -28.15 -37.86 -28.64
N TYR A 1084 -29.12 -37.32 -29.39
CA TYR A 1084 -30.01 -36.28 -28.91
C TYR A 1084 -30.91 -36.74 -27.74
N GLU A 1085 -31.59 -37.88 -27.86
CA GLU A 1085 -32.50 -38.40 -26.84
C GLU A 1085 -31.79 -38.82 -25.54
N GLN A 1086 -30.53 -39.27 -25.61
CA GLN A 1086 -29.74 -39.68 -24.44
C GLN A 1086 -29.02 -38.53 -23.72
N GLY A 1087 -29.27 -37.28 -24.12
CA GLY A 1087 -28.66 -36.11 -23.46
C GLY A 1087 -27.18 -35.89 -23.79
N ILE A 1088 -26.58 -36.68 -24.69
CA ILE A 1088 -25.17 -36.60 -25.05
C ILE A 1088 -24.91 -35.27 -25.80
N LYS A 1089 -23.72 -34.68 -25.62
CA LYS A 1089 -23.27 -33.51 -26.40
C LYS A 1089 -23.36 -33.82 -27.90
N LEU A 1090 -23.96 -32.92 -28.67
CA LEU A 1090 -24.12 -33.10 -30.11
C LEU A 1090 -22.76 -32.88 -30.83
N PRO A 1091 -22.51 -33.55 -31.98
CA PRO A 1091 -21.34 -33.31 -32.80
C PRO A 1091 -21.18 -31.83 -33.22
N ASP A 1092 -19.94 -31.38 -33.40
CA ASP A 1092 -19.65 -30.00 -33.81
C ASP A 1092 -20.08 -29.74 -35.26
N SER A 1093 -19.95 -30.75 -36.12
CA SER A 1093 -20.39 -30.72 -37.52
C SER A 1093 -20.75 -32.12 -38.03
N ALA A 1094 -21.55 -32.15 -39.11
CA ALA A 1094 -21.84 -33.35 -39.88
C ALA A 1094 -21.26 -33.19 -41.30
N GLN A 1095 -20.78 -34.28 -41.89
CA GLN A 1095 -20.33 -34.30 -43.29
C GLN A 1095 -19.24 -33.23 -43.60
N GLU A 1096 -18.31 -32.98 -42.69
CA GLU A 1096 -17.21 -32.03 -42.89
C GLU A 1096 -15.94 -32.75 -43.40
N LEU A 1097 -15.26 -32.16 -44.39
CA LEU A 1097 -14.03 -32.72 -44.93
C LEU A 1097 -12.85 -32.37 -44.01
N ILE A 1098 -12.12 -33.37 -43.54
CA ILE A 1098 -10.83 -33.22 -42.86
C ILE A 1098 -9.74 -33.06 -43.94
N PRO A 1099 -9.19 -31.85 -44.16
CA PRO A 1099 -8.33 -31.58 -45.31
C PRO A 1099 -7.02 -32.38 -45.28
N GLU A 1100 -6.46 -32.64 -44.10
CA GLU A 1100 -5.17 -33.33 -43.98
C GLU A 1100 -5.24 -34.82 -44.35
N ALA A 1101 -6.39 -35.45 -44.12
CA ALA A 1101 -6.62 -36.88 -44.37
C ALA A 1101 -7.47 -37.17 -45.61
N ASN A 1102 -7.95 -36.12 -46.30
CA ASN A 1102 -8.92 -36.20 -47.39
C ASN A 1102 -10.08 -37.17 -47.09
N CYS A 1103 -10.60 -37.08 -45.86
CA CYS A 1103 -11.61 -37.97 -45.32
C CYS A 1103 -12.79 -37.16 -44.78
N LYS A 1104 -14.00 -37.66 -44.99
CA LYS A 1104 -15.24 -36.99 -44.62
C LYS A 1104 -16.03 -37.92 -43.70
N PRO A 1105 -15.90 -37.80 -42.37
CA PRO A 1105 -16.72 -38.55 -41.43
C PRO A 1105 -18.16 -38.05 -41.43
N ASP A 1106 -19.08 -38.90 -40.96
CA ASP A 1106 -20.50 -38.57 -40.92
C ASP A 1106 -20.79 -37.55 -39.82
N PHE A 1107 -20.14 -37.69 -38.66
CA PHE A 1107 -20.13 -36.69 -37.59
C PHE A 1107 -18.73 -36.48 -37.02
N LEU A 1108 -18.43 -35.25 -36.59
CA LEU A 1108 -17.10 -34.85 -36.09
C LEU A 1108 -17.19 -34.06 -34.79
N TYR A 1109 -16.37 -34.43 -33.80
CA TYR A 1109 -16.04 -33.59 -32.65
C TYR A 1109 -14.63 -33.02 -32.86
N LYS A 1110 -14.53 -31.73 -33.16
CA LYS A 1110 -13.29 -31.09 -33.60
C LYS A 1110 -12.26 -30.97 -32.48
N LYS A 1111 -12.72 -30.59 -31.29
CA LYS A 1111 -11.84 -30.42 -30.11
C LYS A 1111 -11.33 -31.76 -29.59
N ASP A 1112 -12.22 -32.74 -29.54
CA ASP A 1112 -11.94 -34.06 -28.98
C ASP A 1112 -11.25 -35.00 -30.00
N ARG A 1113 -11.12 -34.56 -31.26
CA ARG A 1113 -10.60 -35.34 -32.41
C ARG A 1113 -11.30 -36.69 -32.56
N ILE A 1114 -12.62 -36.71 -32.38
CA ILE A 1114 -13.44 -37.92 -32.52
C ILE A 1114 -14.19 -37.86 -33.85
N ALA A 1115 -14.03 -38.89 -34.68
CA ALA A 1115 -14.71 -39.05 -35.96
C ALA A 1115 -15.69 -40.24 -35.89
N ILE A 1116 -16.95 -39.99 -36.21
CA ILE A 1116 -18.00 -41.01 -36.23
C ILE A 1116 -18.31 -41.39 -37.68
N PHE A 1117 -18.35 -42.70 -37.93
CA PHE A 1117 -18.84 -43.29 -39.18
C PHE A 1117 -20.07 -44.15 -38.92
N CYS A 1118 -21.14 -43.89 -39.66
CA CYS A 1118 -22.43 -44.57 -39.60
C CYS A 1118 -22.59 -45.48 -40.83
N ASP A 1119 -22.18 -46.73 -40.73
CA ASP A 1119 -22.25 -47.69 -41.83
C ASP A 1119 -23.68 -48.23 -42.00
N GLY A 1120 -24.39 -47.69 -43.01
CA GLY A 1120 -25.68 -48.18 -43.48
C GLY A 1120 -25.59 -49.32 -44.52
N SER A 1121 -26.73 -49.71 -45.11
CA SER A 1121 -26.83 -50.84 -46.07
C SER A 1121 -26.01 -50.67 -47.36
N VAL A 1122 -25.55 -49.47 -47.68
CA VAL A 1122 -24.72 -49.16 -48.86
C VAL A 1122 -23.26 -49.61 -48.69
N HIS A 1123 -22.83 -49.89 -47.46
CA HIS A 1123 -21.48 -50.35 -47.10
C HIS A 1123 -21.34 -51.88 -47.02
N ASP A 1124 -22.35 -52.64 -47.47
CA ASP A 1124 -22.34 -54.12 -47.39
C ASP A 1124 -21.50 -54.81 -48.48
N SER A 1125 -20.99 -54.08 -49.48
CA SER A 1125 -20.15 -54.68 -50.53
C SER A 1125 -18.69 -54.89 -50.05
N PRO A 1126 -18.06 -56.04 -50.34
CA PRO A 1126 -16.72 -56.36 -49.85
C PRO A 1126 -15.62 -55.39 -50.29
N GLU A 1127 -15.79 -54.79 -51.48
CA GLU A 1127 -14.85 -53.81 -52.05
C GLU A 1127 -14.93 -52.46 -51.34
N GLN A 1128 -16.12 -52.07 -50.88
CA GLN A 1128 -16.36 -50.82 -50.16
C GLN A 1128 -15.87 -50.92 -48.71
N GLN A 1129 -16.13 -52.03 -48.02
CA GLN A 1129 -15.61 -52.27 -46.66
C GLN A 1129 -14.09 -52.18 -46.57
N LYS A 1130 -13.38 -52.69 -47.59
CA LYS A 1130 -11.92 -52.61 -47.65
C LYS A 1130 -11.41 -51.18 -47.84
N ARG A 1131 -12.12 -50.36 -48.63
CA ARG A 1131 -11.79 -48.94 -48.85
C ARG A 1131 -12.08 -48.10 -47.60
N ASP A 1132 -13.20 -48.34 -46.94
CA ASP A 1132 -13.60 -47.59 -45.73
C ASP A 1132 -12.69 -47.91 -44.55
N ARG A 1133 -12.27 -49.18 -44.39
CA ARG A 1133 -11.28 -49.59 -43.40
C ARG A 1133 -9.94 -48.87 -43.56
N ILE A 1134 -9.41 -48.79 -44.79
CA ILE A 1134 -8.13 -48.11 -45.07
C ILE A 1134 -8.22 -46.61 -44.74
N LYS A 1135 -9.35 -45.95 -45.04
CA LYS A 1135 -9.55 -44.53 -44.72
C LYS A 1135 -9.61 -44.29 -43.21
N ARG A 1136 -10.27 -45.17 -42.45
CA ARG A 1136 -10.38 -45.09 -40.99
C ARG A 1136 -9.06 -45.32 -40.30
N GLU A 1137 -8.35 -46.39 -40.68
CA GLU A 1137 -7.01 -46.70 -40.14
C GLU A 1137 -6.02 -45.57 -40.44
N ASN A 1138 -6.10 -44.93 -41.63
CA ASN A 1138 -5.29 -43.77 -41.94
C ASN A 1138 -5.62 -42.57 -41.02
N LEU A 1139 -6.91 -42.30 -40.76
CA LEU A 1139 -7.35 -41.23 -39.87
C LEU A 1139 -6.87 -41.45 -38.42
N GLU A 1140 -6.95 -42.69 -37.94
CA GLU A 1140 -6.58 -43.07 -36.58
C GLU A 1140 -5.07 -43.07 -36.37
N TRP A 1141 -4.32 -43.79 -37.20
CA TRP A 1141 -2.89 -44.04 -36.98
C TRP A 1141 -1.98 -42.91 -37.47
N ASN A 1142 -2.34 -42.22 -38.55
CA ASN A 1142 -1.48 -41.19 -39.14
C ASN A 1142 -1.84 -39.76 -38.69
N TYR A 1143 -3.08 -39.51 -38.25
CA TYR A 1143 -3.57 -38.18 -37.88
C TYR A 1143 -4.12 -38.09 -36.45
N GLY A 1144 -4.15 -39.21 -35.71
CA GLY A 1144 -4.47 -39.25 -34.28
C GLY A 1144 -5.93 -38.94 -33.93
N TYR A 1145 -6.86 -39.27 -34.83
CA TYR A 1145 -8.30 -39.18 -34.55
C TYR A 1145 -8.80 -40.48 -33.92
N GLN A 1146 -9.69 -40.38 -32.94
CA GLN A 1146 -10.37 -41.55 -32.42
C GLN A 1146 -11.60 -41.87 -33.28
N VAL A 1147 -11.68 -43.08 -33.80
CA VAL A 1147 -12.71 -43.47 -34.78
C VAL A 1147 -13.78 -44.34 -34.14
N PHE A 1148 -15.04 -43.91 -34.22
CA PHE A 1148 -16.19 -44.71 -33.79
C PHE A 1148 -16.97 -45.21 -35.01
N GLU A 1149 -17.06 -46.54 -35.13
CA GLU A 1149 -17.87 -47.21 -36.16
C GLU A 1149 -19.18 -47.71 -35.55
N PHE A 1150 -20.28 -47.12 -36.01
CA PHE A 1150 -21.62 -47.64 -35.78
C PHE A 1150 -22.07 -48.40 -37.03
N ASN A 1151 -22.37 -49.68 -36.86
CA ASN A 1151 -22.84 -50.55 -37.94
C ASN A 1151 -24.28 -50.97 -37.65
N TYR A 1152 -25.18 -50.82 -38.63
CA TYR A 1152 -26.60 -51.11 -38.47
C TYR A 1152 -26.94 -52.58 -38.13
N LYS A 1153 -26.02 -53.53 -38.40
CA LYS A 1153 -26.15 -54.97 -38.06
C LYS A 1153 -25.57 -55.34 -36.69
N GLN A 1154 -24.88 -54.42 -36.01
CA GLN A 1154 -24.29 -54.65 -34.68
C GLN A 1154 -25.08 -53.92 -33.58
N ASP A 1155 -24.81 -54.23 -32.31
CA ASP A 1155 -25.36 -53.48 -31.18
C ASP A 1155 -24.67 -52.11 -31.05
N TRP A 1156 -25.02 -51.18 -31.95
CA TRP A 1156 -24.46 -49.83 -31.98
C TRP A 1156 -24.91 -48.98 -30.79
N ARG A 1157 -26.00 -49.35 -30.10
CA ARG A 1157 -26.50 -48.62 -28.92
C ARG A 1157 -25.59 -48.78 -27.70
N SER A 1158 -24.96 -49.94 -27.52
CA SER A 1158 -23.99 -50.12 -26.44
C SER A 1158 -22.75 -49.25 -26.65
N LYS A 1159 -22.31 -49.08 -27.91
CA LYS A 1159 -21.18 -48.21 -28.28
C LYS A 1159 -21.44 -46.71 -28.06
N ILE A 1160 -22.71 -46.29 -28.00
CA ILE A 1160 -23.07 -44.92 -27.61
C ILE A 1160 -22.74 -44.66 -26.13
N LEU A 1161 -22.79 -45.68 -25.27
CA LEU A 1161 -22.36 -45.57 -23.87
C LEU A 1161 -20.83 -45.39 -23.75
N ASP A 1162 -20.06 -45.98 -24.67
CA ASP A 1162 -18.61 -45.75 -24.73
C ASP A 1162 -18.29 -44.32 -25.19
N LEU A 1163 -19.06 -43.79 -26.15
CA LEU A 1163 -18.97 -42.38 -26.58
C LEU A 1163 -19.29 -41.41 -25.43
N LEU A 1164 -20.26 -41.75 -24.58
CA LEU A 1164 -20.62 -41.02 -23.35
C LEU A 1164 -19.47 -40.85 -22.37
N SER A 1165 -18.57 -41.84 -22.28
CA SER A 1165 -17.40 -41.76 -21.39
C SER A 1165 -16.31 -40.82 -21.88
N GLN A 1166 -16.36 -40.42 -23.16
CA GLN A 1166 -15.30 -39.65 -23.83
C GLN A 1166 -15.73 -38.24 -24.23
N VAL A 1167 -17.03 -37.97 -24.33
CA VAL A 1167 -17.56 -36.67 -24.73
C VAL A 1167 -18.33 -36.06 -23.55
N GLN A 1168 -17.77 -35.02 -22.92
CA GLN A 1168 -18.41 -34.32 -21.78
C GLN A 1168 -19.77 -33.72 -22.18
N TYR A 1169 -20.74 -33.81 -21.27
CA TYR A 1169 -22.06 -33.17 -21.38
C TYR A 1169 -21.92 -31.64 -21.47
N THR A 1170 -22.73 -31.02 -22.34
CA THR A 1170 -23.04 -29.57 -22.30
C THR A 1170 -24.34 -29.35 -21.57
#